data_AF-A0A0S8I9U0-F1
#
_entry.id   AF-A0A0S8I9U0-F1
#
_cell.length_a   1.000
_cell.length_b   1.000
_cell.length_c   1.000
_cell.angle_alpha   90.00
_cell.angle_beta   90.00
_cell.angle_gamma   90.00
#
_symmetry.space_group_name_H-M   'P 1'
#
loop_
_entity.id
_entity.type
_entity.pdbx_description
1 polymer ?
#
loop_
_entity_poly.entity_id
_entity_poly.type
_entity_poly.pdbx_seq_one_letter_code
_entity_poly.pdbx_strand_id
1 'polypeptide(L)'
;MTPVQRVYELGQSLWLDYIRRDLIESGELEELIKSGVIRGVTSNPTIFEQAIADSDLYTAAIRPLAQAKWKTDEIFDALAVEDIRAAAGIFLPLYEKTNGRDGFVSIEVNPRFADNASRTLIEARRLWKAVNRPNVMIKIPATKAGVSAIEQAIAEGINVNVTLIFSLDRYTEVMKAYLSGLENRLEKGVSLDHVASVASFFVSRVDTAVDALLEAIIREEDQKAERAAALLGKAAIANAKMAYVQFKATFGSPRFDRLASHGAQVQRPLWASTSTKNPAYPDTYYVDNLIGLDTVNTLPPKTLDAFQDHGVAEWTLERDLSVARAQLDAYKSINVSLESVTHQLEREGVAKFARSYTSLLKTIRSRANAARKELGPLQQDVQTALDDLAQNDVGRRVWEGDPSLWTKTSSDEQEIKQRLGWLTLPQDSREFVNEWQKLREEIIRDGIDRVMLLGMGGSSLAADVFRQTLASDQGIQFQVLDSTNPDEIHRVSKKLQIETTLFIVASKSGTTIEPLALMDYFWEKFSERGDQEPGKHFVAITDPGTLLETIAGERGFRRIFSSPEEVGGRYSALSVFGLLPAALMGIETRDLLQGGERMAAACQPSIEPVRNPGLFLGAVLGVAHRHGRDKITLFADPGLEPLVDWIEQLIAESSGKEGMGLLPIVGEPPGPGKVYGEDRLIVYLREEGTLDRRIGGWIRSQIPVLVLETVRDEKGFGSLFFQWELGTAVACHIIGVNAFDQPDVQRAKEKTVDLIKTYNKRGSLPQPKALWQDEKVTIFGEPRFIHGAHENSLEEMLALILGQLGPHDALIFLIYLPQERSSIKRIEKVRRLIRDRSGRATTLGFGPRYLHSTGQLHKGGPDRSVYLMVTAEPDTDFDLPGKEITFGILHRAQAIGDLQALLGLGRRAYGIHLDSPHRIRDFMDSLHAVIDQLPAKVL
;
A
#
# COMPACT_ATOMS: atom_id res chain seq x y z
N MET A 1 -40.72 9.95 -1.88
CA MET A 1 -40.39 8.72 -1.16
C MET A 1 -39.96 7.69 -2.20
N THR A 2 -38.76 7.12 -2.07
CA THR A 2 -38.23 6.18 -3.07
C THR A 2 -38.88 4.79 -2.92
N PRO A 3 -38.87 3.94 -3.97
CA PRO A 3 -39.32 2.55 -3.86
C PRO A 3 -38.65 1.80 -2.70
N VAL A 4 -37.34 2.00 -2.51
CA VAL A 4 -36.56 1.38 -1.42
C VAL A 4 -37.06 1.80 -0.04
N GLN A 5 -37.25 3.10 0.19
CA GLN A 5 -37.81 3.58 1.46
C GLN A 5 -39.18 2.95 1.73
N ARG A 6 -39.97 2.74 0.69
CA ARG A 6 -41.32 2.17 0.81
C ARG A 6 -41.31 0.70 1.13
N VAL A 7 -40.39 -0.07 0.56
CA VAL A 7 -40.17 -1.47 0.92
C VAL A 7 -39.84 -1.63 2.41
N TYR A 8 -39.05 -0.70 2.97
CA TYR A 8 -38.69 -0.73 4.38
C TYR A 8 -39.87 -0.44 5.31
N GLU A 9 -40.75 0.51 4.95
CA GLU A 9 -42.00 0.75 5.68
C GLU A 9 -42.95 -0.45 5.64
N LEU A 10 -42.93 -1.20 4.54
CA LEU A 10 -43.68 -2.44 4.37
C LEU A 10 -43.05 -3.64 5.12
N GLY A 11 -41.92 -3.42 5.80
CA GLY A 11 -41.30 -4.39 6.69
C GLY A 11 -40.38 -5.40 6.00
N GLN A 12 -39.99 -5.16 4.75
CA GLN A 12 -38.98 -5.96 4.04
C GLN A 12 -37.63 -5.22 4.02
N SER A 13 -36.53 -5.92 4.27
CA SER A 13 -35.16 -5.37 4.12
C SER A 13 -34.58 -5.72 2.76
N LEU A 14 -33.82 -4.80 2.16
CA LEU A 14 -33.07 -5.05 0.92
C LEU A 14 -31.59 -5.26 1.24
N TRP A 15 -31.04 -6.40 0.82
CA TRP A 15 -29.63 -6.74 0.94
C TRP A 15 -28.98 -6.77 -0.44
N LEU A 16 -27.68 -6.55 -0.48
CA LEU A 16 -26.88 -6.62 -1.71
C LEU A 16 -26.28 -8.02 -1.87
N ASP A 17 -26.57 -8.70 -2.99
CA ASP A 17 -25.98 -10.00 -3.35
C ASP A 17 -24.67 -9.80 -4.13
N TYR A 18 -23.75 -9.07 -3.52
CA TYR A 18 -22.47 -8.69 -4.09
C TYR A 18 -21.51 -8.24 -2.99
N ILE A 19 -20.24 -8.64 -3.11
CA ILE A 19 -19.16 -8.12 -2.29
C ILE A 19 -17.88 -8.13 -3.11
N ARG A 20 -17.15 -7.01 -3.09
CA ARG A 20 -15.78 -6.90 -3.59
C ARG A 20 -14.97 -5.98 -2.70
N ARG A 21 -13.66 -6.16 -2.75
CA ARG A 21 -12.70 -5.38 -1.96
C ARG A 21 -12.75 -3.88 -2.26
N ASP A 22 -12.86 -3.49 -3.53
CA ASP A 22 -12.95 -2.08 -3.96
C ASP A 22 -14.21 -1.39 -3.44
N LEU A 23 -15.35 -2.08 -3.41
CA LEU A 23 -16.59 -1.58 -2.82
C LEU A 23 -16.42 -1.24 -1.32
N ILE A 24 -15.57 -1.99 -0.61
CA ILE A 24 -15.28 -1.80 0.82
C ILE A 24 -14.26 -0.66 1.01
N GLU A 25 -13.15 -0.67 0.27
CA GLU A 25 -12.01 0.24 0.47
C GLU A 25 -12.27 1.67 -0.05
N SER A 26 -13.11 1.81 -1.07
CA SER A 26 -13.48 3.12 -1.65
C SER A 26 -14.44 3.92 -0.75
N GLY A 27 -15.11 3.27 0.20
CA GLY A 27 -16.19 3.87 1.01
C GLY A 27 -17.57 3.80 0.35
N GLU A 28 -17.70 3.28 -0.87
CA GLU A 28 -18.98 3.14 -1.57
C GLU A 28 -19.97 2.26 -0.78
N LEU A 29 -19.50 1.18 -0.13
CA LEU A 29 -20.36 0.36 0.75
C LEU A 29 -20.96 1.19 1.89
N GLU A 30 -20.15 2.04 2.51
CA GLU A 30 -20.59 2.89 3.61
C GLU A 30 -21.64 3.90 3.14
N GLU A 31 -21.47 4.45 1.94
CA GLU A 31 -22.43 5.38 1.34
C GLU A 31 -23.77 4.71 1.01
N LEU A 32 -23.76 3.49 0.46
CA LEU A 32 -24.99 2.71 0.21
C LEU A 32 -25.77 2.43 1.51
N ILE A 33 -25.07 2.29 2.64
CA ILE A 33 -25.67 2.10 3.96
C ILE A 33 -26.24 3.43 4.48
N LYS A 34 -25.46 4.52 4.43
CA LYS A 34 -25.86 5.85 4.93
C LYS A 34 -27.05 6.43 4.17
N SER A 35 -27.06 6.27 2.84
CA SER A 35 -28.18 6.67 1.97
C SER A 35 -29.43 5.79 2.16
N GLY A 36 -29.31 4.67 2.86
CA GLY A 36 -30.40 3.76 3.14
C GLY A 36 -30.84 2.95 1.91
N VAL A 37 -29.94 2.69 0.97
CA VAL A 37 -30.21 1.85 -0.21
C VAL A 37 -30.21 0.36 0.18
N ILE A 38 -29.32 -0.03 1.08
CA ILE A 38 -29.15 -1.42 1.53
C ILE A 38 -29.10 -1.54 3.06
N ARG A 39 -29.42 -2.74 3.56
CA ARG A 39 -29.43 -3.09 4.99
C ARG A 39 -28.65 -4.35 5.35
N GLY A 40 -27.94 -4.94 4.40
CA GLY A 40 -27.10 -6.12 4.60
C GLY A 40 -26.46 -6.56 3.29
N VAL A 41 -25.54 -7.52 3.37
CA VAL A 41 -24.79 -8.06 2.22
C VAL A 41 -24.73 -9.59 2.29
N THR A 42 -24.86 -10.26 1.14
CA THR A 42 -24.55 -11.68 0.99
C THR A 42 -23.35 -11.92 0.09
N SER A 43 -22.50 -12.88 0.49
CA SER A 43 -21.49 -13.48 -0.37
C SER A 43 -21.86 -14.93 -0.73
N ASN A 44 -21.16 -15.46 -1.75
CA ASN A 44 -21.16 -16.86 -2.13
C ASN A 44 -19.89 -17.16 -2.96
N PRO A 45 -19.53 -18.44 -3.20
CA PRO A 45 -18.33 -18.78 -3.96
C PRO A 45 -18.27 -18.19 -5.37
N THR A 46 -19.41 -18.02 -6.06
CA THR A 46 -19.44 -17.43 -7.40
C THR A 46 -19.14 -15.93 -7.36
N ILE A 47 -19.59 -15.21 -6.33
CA ILE A 47 -19.28 -13.77 -6.16
C ILE A 47 -17.78 -13.59 -5.94
N PHE A 48 -17.17 -14.39 -5.05
CA PHE A 48 -15.71 -14.34 -4.85
C PHE A 48 -14.92 -14.80 -6.08
N GLU A 49 -15.41 -15.81 -6.80
CA GLU A 49 -14.83 -16.24 -8.07
C GLU A 49 -14.75 -15.07 -9.06
N GLN A 50 -15.85 -14.35 -9.27
CA GLN A 50 -15.90 -13.18 -10.15
C GLN A 50 -15.00 -12.05 -9.64
N ALA A 51 -15.06 -11.75 -8.34
CA ALA A 51 -14.26 -10.69 -7.74
C ALA A 51 -12.74 -10.94 -7.89
N ILE A 52 -12.30 -12.18 -7.70
CA ILE A 52 -10.89 -12.57 -7.73
C ILE A 52 -10.41 -12.86 -9.15
N ALA A 53 -11.24 -13.48 -10.01
CA ALA A 53 -10.84 -13.84 -11.37
C ALA A 53 -10.82 -12.64 -12.31
N ASP A 54 -11.80 -11.75 -12.20
CA ASP A 54 -12.04 -10.68 -13.18
C ASP A 54 -11.36 -9.36 -12.81
N SER A 55 -10.49 -9.35 -11.78
CA SER A 55 -9.78 -8.14 -11.33
C SER A 55 -8.38 -8.43 -10.78
N ASP A 56 -7.56 -7.38 -10.69
CA ASP A 56 -6.25 -7.42 -10.00
C ASP A 56 -6.31 -6.98 -8.53
N LEU A 57 -7.51 -6.71 -8.00
CA LEU A 57 -7.74 -6.18 -6.64
C LEU A 57 -7.13 -7.05 -5.53
N TYR A 58 -7.03 -8.37 -5.78
CA TYR A 58 -6.52 -9.32 -4.81
C TYR A 58 -5.04 -9.67 -5.03
N THR A 59 -4.41 -9.16 -6.08
CA THR A 59 -3.02 -9.52 -6.42
C THR A 59 -2.05 -9.11 -5.32
N ALA A 60 -2.19 -7.89 -4.80
CA ALA A 60 -1.36 -7.37 -3.70
C ALA A 60 -1.47 -8.22 -2.41
N ALA A 61 -2.66 -8.76 -2.12
CA ALA A 61 -2.89 -9.58 -0.93
C ALA A 61 -2.50 -11.06 -1.13
N ILE A 62 -2.69 -11.62 -2.34
CA ILE A 62 -2.31 -13.00 -2.66
C ILE A 62 -0.80 -13.17 -2.66
N ARG A 63 -0.06 -12.19 -3.21
CA ARG A 63 1.37 -12.29 -3.47
C ARG A 63 2.21 -12.60 -2.20
N PRO A 64 2.12 -11.84 -1.09
CA PRO A 64 2.89 -12.13 0.12
C PRO A 64 2.52 -13.48 0.77
N LEU A 65 1.21 -13.81 0.84
CA LEU A 65 0.75 -15.10 1.36
C LEU A 65 1.30 -16.28 0.52
N ALA A 66 1.31 -16.12 -0.80
CA ALA A 66 1.87 -17.11 -1.70
C ALA A 66 3.40 -17.23 -1.55
N GLN A 67 4.11 -16.10 -1.42
CA GLN A 67 5.55 -16.06 -1.20
C GLN A 67 5.92 -16.74 0.14
N ALA A 68 5.08 -16.60 1.16
CA ALA A 68 5.11 -17.34 2.43
C ALA A 68 4.62 -18.80 2.36
N LYS A 69 4.43 -19.35 1.15
CA LYS A 69 4.04 -20.75 0.91
C LYS A 69 2.70 -21.19 1.51
N TRP A 70 1.81 -20.26 1.85
CA TRP A 70 0.45 -20.60 2.29
C TRP A 70 -0.28 -21.43 1.22
N LYS A 71 -1.11 -22.38 1.65
CA LYS A 71 -1.91 -23.20 0.75
C LYS A 71 -3.02 -22.38 0.11
N THR A 72 -3.49 -22.82 -1.05
CA THR A 72 -4.55 -22.11 -1.79
C THR A 72 -5.82 -21.90 -0.96
N ASP A 73 -6.24 -22.90 -0.19
CA ASP A 73 -7.42 -22.78 0.68
C ASP A 73 -7.19 -21.78 1.83
N GLU A 74 -5.99 -21.75 2.41
CA GLU A 74 -5.60 -20.80 3.47
C GLU A 74 -5.56 -19.36 2.92
N ILE A 75 -5.06 -19.17 1.70
CA ILE A 75 -5.07 -17.87 1.01
C ILE A 75 -6.51 -17.41 0.78
N PHE A 76 -7.37 -18.26 0.21
CA PHE A 76 -8.77 -17.89 -0.02
C PHE A 76 -9.48 -17.52 1.29
N ASP A 77 -9.29 -18.35 2.32
CA ASP A 77 -9.89 -18.14 3.63
C ASP A 77 -9.48 -16.79 4.24
N ALA A 78 -8.20 -16.45 4.19
CA ALA A 78 -7.69 -15.17 4.70
C ALA A 78 -8.34 -13.97 3.98
N LEU A 79 -8.44 -14.03 2.64
CA LEU A 79 -9.05 -12.96 1.84
C LEU A 79 -10.54 -12.81 2.13
N ALA A 80 -11.28 -13.93 2.14
CA ALA A 80 -12.72 -13.92 2.37
C ALA A 80 -13.07 -13.46 3.79
N VAL A 81 -12.35 -13.93 4.80
CA VAL A 81 -12.56 -13.51 6.20
C VAL A 81 -12.23 -12.04 6.39
N GLU A 82 -11.17 -11.54 5.76
CA GLU A 82 -10.78 -10.12 5.81
C GLU A 82 -11.87 -9.23 5.22
N ASP A 83 -12.30 -9.50 3.98
CA ASP A 83 -13.34 -8.71 3.30
C ASP A 83 -14.65 -8.73 4.10
N ILE A 84 -15.05 -9.89 4.60
CA ILE A 84 -16.30 -10.03 5.37
C ILE A 84 -16.20 -9.34 6.72
N ARG A 85 -15.06 -9.43 7.42
CA ARG A 85 -14.84 -8.73 8.69
C ARG A 85 -14.87 -7.22 8.50
N ALA A 86 -14.25 -6.71 7.43
CA ALA A 86 -14.25 -5.29 7.09
C ALA A 86 -15.66 -4.80 6.78
N ALA A 87 -16.39 -5.50 5.90
CA ALA A 87 -17.78 -5.18 5.58
C ALA A 87 -18.68 -5.24 6.84
N ALA A 88 -18.54 -6.27 7.68
CA ALA A 88 -19.28 -6.38 8.93
C ALA A 88 -18.96 -5.23 9.90
N GLY A 89 -17.72 -4.75 9.92
CA GLY A 89 -17.34 -3.54 10.65
C GLY A 89 -18.09 -2.29 10.15
N ILE A 90 -18.19 -2.10 8.84
CA ILE A 90 -18.92 -0.96 8.23
C ILE A 90 -20.43 -1.04 8.54
N PHE A 91 -21.01 -2.25 8.56
CA PHE A 91 -22.43 -2.44 8.89
C PHE A 91 -22.75 -2.36 10.39
N LEU A 92 -21.75 -2.38 11.28
CA LEU A 92 -21.96 -2.47 12.71
C LEU A 92 -22.86 -1.35 13.28
N PRO A 93 -22.70 -0.07 12.88
CA PRO A 93 -23.60 1.00 13.36
C PRO A 93 -25.08 0.78 12.96
N LEU A 94 -25.35 0.20 11.78
CA LEU A 94 -26.71 -0.14 11.38
C LEU A 94 -27.25 -1.32 12.18
N TYR A 95 -26.41 -2.32 12.44
CA TYR A 95 -26.77 -3.47 13.27
C TYR A 95 -27.19 -3.03 14.68
N GLU A 96 -26.41 -2.15 15.30
CA GLU A 96 -26.72 -1.60 16.63
C GLU A 96 -28.00 -0.75 16.60
N LYS A 97 -28.12 0.16 15.63
CA LYS A 97 -29.31 1.02 15.46
C LYS A 97 -30.61 0.22 15.29
N THR A 98 -30.52 -0.96 14.70
CA THR A 98 -31.69 -1.83 14.43
C THR A 98 -31.84 -2.93 15.47
N ASN A 99 -31.07 -2.90 16.56
CA ASN A 99 -31.05 -3.92 17.62
C ASN A 99 -30.85 -5.35 17.06
N GLY A 100 -29.92 -5.49 16.12
CA GLY A 100 -29.61 -6.74 15.46
C GLY A 100 -30.71 -7.27 14.52
N ARG A 101 -31.64 -6.40 14.10
CA ARG A 101 -32.62 -6.76 13.06
C ARG A 101 -32.00 -6.68 11.66
N ASP A 102 -31.12 -5.72 11.37
CA ASP A 102 -30.43 -5.59 10.09
C ASP A 102 -28.92 -5.40 10.30
N GLY A 103 -28.17 -5.04 9.25
CA GLY A 103 -26.73 -4.83 9.31
C GLY A 103 -25.91 -6.11 9.27
N PHE A 104 -26.43 -7.18 8.66
CA PHE A 104 -25.73 -8.46 8.58
C PHE A 104 -24.88 -8.61 7.31
N VAL A 105 -23.78 -9.34 7.45
CA VAL A 105 -22.92 -9.76 6.32
C VAL A 105 -22.76 -11.28 6.35
N SER A 106 -23.09 -11.95 5.24
CA SER A 106 -23.05 -13.42 5.17
C SER A 106 -21.76 -13.97 4.53
N ILE A 107 -21.16 -14.98 5.14
CA ILE A 107 -20.04 -15.79 4.60
C ILE A 107 -20.42 -17.26 4.53
N GLU A 108 -20.16 -17.93 3.40
CA GLU A 108 -20.57 -19.32 3.17
C GLU A 108 -19.52 -20.33 3.62
N VAL A 109 -19.96 -21.42 4.25
CA VAL A 109 -19.12 -22.59 4.51
C VAL A 109 -18.66 -23.24 3.20
N ASN A 110 -17.59 -24.01 3.23
CA ASN A 110 -17.12 -24.72 2.05
C ASN A 110 -18.23 -25.62 1.45
N PRO A 111 -18.68 -25.38 0.20
CA PRO A 111 -19.82 -26.11 -0.38
C PRO A 111 -19.58 -27.61 -0.51
N ARG A 112 -18.32 -28.06 -0.50
CA ARG A 112 -17.98 -29.50 -0.52
C ARG A 112 -18.36 -30.23 0.76
N PHE A 113 -18.70 -29.51 1.83
CA PHE A 113 -19.15 -30.10 3.10
C PHE A 113 -20.68 -30.16 3.21
N ALA A 114 -21.43 -29.70 2.20
CA ALA A 114 -22.88 -29.57 2.27
C ALA A 114 -23.61 -30.87 2.68
N ASP A 115 -23.10 -32.05 2.30
CA ASP A 115 -23.70 -33.35 2.67
C ASP A 115 -23.12 -33.96 3.95
N ASN A 116 -22.36 -33.20 4.74
CA ASN A 116 -21.73 -33.65 5.98
C ASN A 116 -21.97 -32.64 7.13
N ALA A 117 -22.88 -33.00 8.04
CA ALA A 117 -23.30 -32.13 9.14
C ALA A 117 -22.13 -31.75 10.05
N SER A 118 -21.31 -32.73 10.46
CA SER A 118 -20.18 -32.50 11.38
C SER A 118 -19.13 -31.57 10.77
N ARG A 119 -18.75 -31.77 9.51
CA ARG A 119 -17.77 -30.90 8.83
C ARG A 119 -18.32 -29.49 8.61
N THR A 120 -19.59 -29.37 8.24
CA THR A 120 -20.27 -28.08 8.09
C THR A 120 -20.28 -27.30 9.40
N LEU A 121 -20.60 -27.96 10.52
CA LEU A 121 -20.63 -27.32 11.83
C LEU A 121 -19.24 -26.90 12.31
N ILE A 122 -18.21 -27.73 12.10
CA ILE A 122 -16.81 -27.37 12.41
C ILE A 122 -16.41 -26.11 11.65
N GLU A 123 -16.74 -26.05 10.35
CA GLU A 123 -16.43 -24.90 9.51
C GLU A 123 -17.22 -23.65 9.93
N ALA A 124 -18.50 -23.81 10.29
CA ALA A 124 -19.32 -22.72 10.78
C ALA A 124 -18.75 -22.08 12.06
N ARG A 125 -18.35 -22.90 13.04
CA ARG A 125 -17.68 -22.44 14.27
C ARG A 125 -16.37 -21.72 13.95
N ARG A 126 -15.58 -22.27 13.02
CA ARG A 126 -14.30 -21.69 12.59
C ARG A 126 -14.51 -20.31 11.98
N LEU A 127 -15.43 -20.16 11.01
CA LEU A 127 -15.73 -18.89 10.35
C LEU A 127 -16.32 -17.86 11.32
N TRP A 128 -17.21 -18.28 12.22
CA TRP A 128 -17.77 -17.42 13.28
C TRP A 128 -16.66 -16.80 14.13
N LYS A 129 -15.74 -17.64 14.62
CA LYS A 129 -14.58 -17.21 15.41
C LYS A 129 -13.60 -16.37 14.57
N ALA A 130 -13.37 -16.75 13.32
CA ALA A 130 -12.42 -16.06 12.45
C ALA A 130 -12.91 -14.66 12.10
N VAL A 131 -14.17 -14.48 11.69
CA VAL A 131 -14.69 -13.13 11.38
C VAL A 131 -14.78 -12.28 12.64
N ASN A 132 -15.20 -12.86 13.77
CA ASN A 132 -15.28 -12.21 15.08
C ASN A 132 -16.04 -10.87 15.04
N ARG A 133 -17.26 -10.90 14.52
CA ARG A 133 -18.20 -9.77 14.49
C ARG A 133 -19.59 -10.26 14.86
N PRO A 134 -20.36 -9.53 15.69
CA PRO A 134 -21.68 -9.99 16.14
C PRO A 134 -22.70 -10.04 14.98
N ASN A 135 -22.47 -9.25 13.93
CA ASN A 135 -23.35 -9.12 12.78
C ASN A 135 -22.88 -9.94 11.56
N VAL A 136 -22.02 -10.94 11.73
CA VAL A 136 -21.77 -11.92 10.68
C VAL A 136 -22.88 -12.98 10.67
N MET A 137 -23.24 -13.51 9.50
CA MET A 137 -24.04 -14.72 9.36
C MET A 137 -23.22 -15.81 8.66
N ILE A 138 -23.22 -17.01 9.23
CA ILE A 138 -22.66 -18.17 8.56
C ILE A 138 -23.70 -18.75 7.62
N LYS A 139 -23.38 -18.81 6.33
CA LYS A 139 -24.28 -19.30 5.31
C LYS A 139 -24.13 -20.80 5.13
N ILE A 140 -25.20 -21.55 5.41
CA ILE A 140 -25.22 -23.02 5.43
C ILE A 140 -26.29 -23.53 4.45
N PRO A 141 -25.94 -24.38 3.47
CA PRO A 141 -26.90 -25.02 2.58
C PRO A 141 -27.95 -25.85 3.34
N ALA A 142 -29.21 -25.72 2.96
CA ALA A 142 -30.34 -26.49 3.49
C ALA A 142 -30.41 -27.90 2.88
N THR A 143 -29.29 -28.59 2.75
CA THR A 143 -29.32 -30.03 2.47
C THR A 143 -29.84 -30.77 3.71
N LYS A 144 -30.18 -32.05 3.57
CA LYS A 144 -30.60 -32.87 4.71
C LYS A 144 -29.55 -32.89 5.84
N ALA A 145 -28.27 -32.95 5.50
CA ALA A 145 -27.19 -32.87 6.48
C ALA A 145 -27.02 -31.45 7.04
N GLY A 146 -27.16 -30.43 6.19
CA GLY A 146 -27.05 -29.03 6.58
C GLY A 146 -28.11 -28.61 7.60
N VAL A 147 -29.35 -29.09 7.49
CA VAL A 147 -30.42 -28.84 8.48
C VAL A 147 -29.98 -29.24 9.90
N SER A 148 -29.30 -30.38 10.05
CA SER A 148 -28.79 -30.82 11.35
C SER A 148 -27.64 -29.94 11.87
N ALA A 149 -26.79 -29.43 10.97
CA ALA A 149 -25.73 -28.49 11.34
C ALA A 149 -26.30 -27.11 11.74
N ILE A 150 -27.38 -26.67 11.07
CA ILE A 150 -28.07 -25.41 11.36
C ILE A 150 -28.65 -25.43 12.78
N GLU A 151 -29.37 -26.50 13.16
CA GLU A 151 -29.92 -26.63 14.52
C GLU A 151 -28.83 -26.48 15.60
N GLN A 152 -27.70 -27.16 15.42
CA GLN A 152 -26.57 -27.12 16.35
C GLN A 152 -25.89 -25.74 16.38
N ALA A 153 -25.69 -25.10 15.22
CA ALA A 153 -25.11 -23.76 15.14
C ALA A 153 -26.00 -22.72 15.85
N ILE A 154 -27.31 -22.78 15.66
CA ILE A 154 -28.28 -21.91 16.35
C ILE A 154 -28.25 -22.16 17.86
N ALA A 155 -28.18 -23.41 18.31
CA ALA A 155 -28.06 -23.73 19.72
C ALA A 155 -26.79 -23.14 20.37
N GLU A 156 -25.71 -23.04 19.59
CA GLU A 156 -24.45 -22.41 19.99
C GLU A 156 -24.48 -20.87 19.95
N GLY A 157 -25.53 -20.28 19.35
CA GLY A 157 -25.70 -18.83 19.22
C GLY A 157 -24.98 -18.24 18.01
N ILE A 158 -24.69 -19.07 17.00
CA ILE A 158 -24.15 -18.62 15.72
C ILE A 158 -25.32 -18.11 14.88
N ASN A 159 -25.18 -16.91 14.30
CA ASN A 159 -26.16 -16.38 13.35
C ASN A 159 -26.05 -17.13 12.01
N VAL A 160 -27.18 -17.61 11.47
CA VAL A 160 -27.17 -18.48 10.28
C VAL A 160 -28.01 -17.92 9.15
N ASN A 161 -27.39 -17.77 7.97
CA ASN A 161 -28.09 -17.59 6.71
C ASN A 161 -28.30 -18.97 6.06
N VAL A 162 -29.49 -19.53 6.18
CA VAL A 162 -29.79 -20.83 5.56
C VAL A 162 -29.98 -20.62 4.05
N THR A 163 -29.25 -21.35 3.21
CA THR A 163 -29.27 -21.16 1.74
C THR A 163 -29.73 -22.38 0.95
N LEU A 164 -29.98 -22.23 -0.35
CA LEU A 164 -30.43 -23.28 -1.27
C LEU A 164 -31.77 -23.92 -0.86
N ILE A 165 -32.71 -23.12 -0.36
CA ILE A 165 -34.09 -23.57 -0.09
C ILE A 165 -34.91 -23.37 -1.36
N PHE A 166 -35.50 -24.44 -1.88
CA PHE A 166 -36.36 -24.41 -3.08
C PHE A 166 -37.76 -24.94 -2.82
N SER A 167 -37.92 -25.88 -1.90
CA SER A 167 -39.18 -26.54 -1.59
C SER A 167 -39.77 -26.10 -0.25
N LEU A 168 -41.10 -26.16 -0.16
CA LEU A 168 -41.86 -25.89 1.06
C LEU A 168 -41.53 -26.90 2.17
N ASP A 169 -41.33 -28.16 1.81
CA ASP A 169 -40.97 -29.21 2.76
C ASP A 169 -39.60 -28.95 3.39
N ARG A 170 -38.61 -28.58 2.57
CA ARG A 170 -37.30 -28.21 3.08
C ARG A 170 -37.37 -26.97 3.96
N TYR A 171 -38.17 -25.97 3.57
CA TYR A 171 -38.34 -24.79 4.40
C TYR A 171 -38.96 -25.11 5.76
N THR A 172 -39.94 -26.00 5.79
CA THR A 172 -40.53 -26.50 7.04
C THR A 172 -39.49 -27.20 7.93
N GLU A 173 -38.61 -28.02 7.36
CA GLU A 173 -37.50 -28.64 8.11
C GLU A 173 -36.52 -27.59 8.67
N VAL A 174 -36.20 -26.55 7.89
CA VAL A 174 -35.32 -25.45 8.30
C VAL A 174 -35.92 -24.67 9.47
N MET A 175 -37.20 -24.31 9.41
CA MET A 175 -37.87 -23.59 10.51
C MET A 175 -37.93 -24.45 11.78
N LYS A 176 -38.19 -25.76 11.63
CA LYS A 176 -38.15 -26.70 12.78
C LYS A 176 -36.76 -26.75 13.42
N ALA A 177 -35.71 -26.84 12.62
CA ALA A 177 -34.33 -26.84 13.11
C ALA A 177 -33.96 -25.52 13.82
N TYR A 178 -34.41 -24.38 13.31
CA TYR A 178 -34.22 -23.09 13.98
C TYR A 178 -34.89 -23.06 15.36
N LEU A 179 -36.17 -23.42 15.44
CA LEU A 179 -36.90 -23.45 16.72
C LEU A 179 -36.28 -24.44 17.71
N SER A 180 -35.93 -25.65 17.25
CA SER A 180 -35.27 -26.65 18.11
C SER A 180 -33.90 -26.16 18.61
N GLY A 181 -33.12 -25.47 17.78
CA GLY A 181 -31.85 -24.88 18.18
C GLY A 181 -32.01 -23.83 19.29
N LEU A 182 -32.99 -22.94 19.16
CA LEU A 182 -33.33 -21.94 20.17
C LEU A 182 -33.81 -22.60 21.47
N GLU A 183 -34.68 -23.62 21.38
CA GLU A 183 -35.14 -24.40 22.54
C GLU A 183 -33.95 -25.05 23.27
N ASN A 184 -33.07 -25.74 22.55
CA ASN A 184 -31.86 -26.36 23.10
C ASN A 184 -30.94 -25.34 23.80
N ARG A 185 -30.92 -24.09 23.33
CA ARG A 185 -30.15 -23.00 23.93
C ARG A 185 -30.80 -22.47 25.21
N LEU A 186 -32.12 -22.27 25.17
CA LEU A 186 -32.91 -21.82 26.31
C LEU A 186 -32.89 -22.83 27.45
N GLU A 187 -32.97 -24.13 27.15
CA GLU A 187 -32.86 -25.22 28.14
C GLU A 187 -31.52 -25.23 28.87
N LYS A 188 -30.46 -24.71 28.24
CA LYS A 188 -29.14 -24.53 28.86
C LYS A 188 -29.01 -23.23 29.67
N GLY A 189 -30.07 -22.41 29.75
CA GLY A 189 -30.07 -21.14 30.44
C GLY A 189 -29.24 -20.04 29.76
N VAL A 190 -28.95 -20.19 28.47
CA VAL A 190 -28.18 -19.20 27.70
C VAL A 190 -29.14 -18.27 26.95
N SER A 191 -28.86 -16.96 26.94
CA SER A 191 -29.72 -15.96 26.29
C SER A 191 -29.94 -16.26 24.80
N LEU A 192 -31.17 -16.03 24.34
CA LEU A 192 -31.57 -16.09 22.93
C LEU A 192 -31.36 -14.74 22.21
N ASP A 193 -30.99 -13.70 22.95
CA ASP A 193 -30.74 -12.37 22.39
C ASP A 193 -29.68 -12.45 21.31
N HIS A 194 -29.89 -11.68 20.24
CA HIS A 194 -28.98 -11.56 19.10
C HIS A 194 -28.71 -12.84 18.30
N VAL A 195 -29.42 -13.95 18.56
CA VAL A 195 -29.41 -15.14 17.69
C VAL A 195 -30.36 -14.93 16.51
N ALA A 196 -29.80 -14.48 15.39
CA ALA A 196 -30.52 -14.18 14.17
C ALA A 196 -30.37 -15.27 13.10
N SER A 197 -31.42 -15.46 12.32
CA SER A 197 -31.36 -16.32 11.14
C SER A 197 -32.23 -15.80 10.00
N VAL A 198 -31.79 -16.04 8.77
CA VAL A 198 -32.59 -15.82 7.56
C VAL A 198 -32.66 -17.12 6.77
N ALA A 199 -33.77 -17.34 6.06
CA ALA A 199 -33.99 -18.50 5.23
C ALA A 199 -34.03 -18.10 3.74
N SER A 200 -32.89 -18.19 3.07
CA SER A 200 -32.72 -17.84 1.66
C SER A 200 -33.45 -18.82 0.73
N PHE A 201 -34.68 -18.46 0.39
CA PHE A 201 -35.60 -19.16 -0.49
C PHE A 201 -35.44 -18.66 -1.93
N PHE A 202 -35.07 -19.57 -2.85
CA PHE A 202 -34.68 -19.22 -4.21
C PHE A 202 -35.89 -19.07 -5.13
N VAL A 203 -35.92 -17.96 -5.88
CA VAL A 203 -37.08 -17.57 -6.69
C VAL A 203 -36.86 -17.88 -8.18
N SER A 204 -36.10 -17.08 -8.92
CA SER A 204 -36.02 -17.16 -10.40
C SER A 204 -35.59 -18.50 -10.97
N ARG A 205 -34.81 -19.30 -10.21
CA ARG A 205 -34.39 -20.65 -10.65
C ARG A 205 -35.57 -21.60 -10.79
N VAL A 206 -36.62 -21.41 -9.99
CA VAL A 206 -37.83 -22.23 -10.06
C VAL A 206 -38.57 -21.94 -11.36
N ASP A 207 -38.84 -20.67 -11.68
CA ASP A 207 -39.48 -20.32 -12.95
C ASP A 207 -38.63 -20.74 -14.14
N THR A 208 -37.31 -20.53 -14.11
CA THR A 208 -36.44 -20.95 -15.22
C THR A 208 -36.56 -22.44 -15.53
N ALA A 209 -36.63 -23.28 -14.49
CA ALA A 209 -36.76 -24.73 -14.65
C ALA A 209 -38.19 -25.15 -15.04
N VAL A 210 -39.20 -24.53 -14.44
CA VAL A 210 -40.61 -24.85 -14.71
C VAL A 210 -41.04 -24.36 -16.08
N ASP A 211 -40.70 -23.12 -16.45
CA ASP A 211 -41.03 -22.53 -17.75
C ASP A 211 -40.42 -23.35 -18.88
N ALA A 212 -39.21 -23.90 -18.72
CA ALA A 212 -38.61 -24.80 -19.71
C ALA A 212 -39.46 -26.08 -19.94
N LEU A 213 -40.08 -26.63 -18.89
CA LEU A 213 -41.00 -27.77 -19.00
C LEU A 213 -42.34 -27.36 -19.63
N LEU A 214 -42.86 -26.18 -19.26
CA LEU A 214 -44.10 -25.64 -19.84
C LEU A 214 -43.92 -25.34 -21.33
N GLU A 215 -42.81 -24.74 -21.74
CA GLU A 215 -42.50 -24.48 -23.15
C GLU A 215 -42.41 -25.78 -23.97
N ALA A 216 -41.87 -26.85 -23.39
CA ALA A 216 -41.86 -28.15 -24.05
C ALA A 216 -43.30 -28.65 -24.30
N ILE A 217 -44.19 -28.53 -23.31
CA ILE A 217 -45.62 -28.87 -23.44
C ILE A 217 -46.33 -27.99 -24.47
N ILE A 218 -46.05 -26.68 -24.47
CA ILE A 218 -46.65 -25.73 -25.42
C ILE A 218 -46.29 -26.09 -26.87
N ARG A 219 -45.04 -26.54 -27.12
CA ARG A 219 -44.57 -26.97 -28.45
C ARG A 219 -45.22 -28.25 -28.96
N GLU A 220 -45.80 -29.07 -28.07
CA GLU A 220 -46.55 -30.27 -28.47
C GLU A 220 -47.94 -29.94 -29.04
N GLU A 221 -48.41 -28.69 -28.89
CA GLU A 221 -49.70 -28.17 -29.42
C GLU A 221 -50.92 -29.03 -29.02
N ASP A 222 -50.87 -29.66 -27.85
CA ASP A 222 -51.94 -30.52 -27.33
C ASP A 222 -52.97 -29.75 -26.46
N GLN A 223 -53.93 -30.48 -25.88
CA GLN A 223 -54.97 -29.90 -25.01
C GLN A 223 -54.41 -29.23 -23.72
N LYS A 224 -53.13 -29.44 -23.39
CA LYS A 224 -52.47 -28.85 -22.23
C LYS A 224 -51.70 -27.59 -22.58
N ALA A 225 -51.46 -27.29 -23.86
CA ALA A 225 -50.68 -26.13 -24.30
C ALA A 225 -51.25 -24.79 -23.78
N GLU A 226 -52.57 -24.58 -23.87
CA GLU A 226 -53.22 -23.35 -23.36
C GLU A 226 -53.06 -23.21 -21.84
N ARG A 227 -53.20 -24.31 -21.09
CA ARG A 227 -53.01 -24.33 -19.64
C ARG A 227 -51.56 -24.10 -19.25
N ALA A 228 -50.61 -24.67 -20.01
CA ALA A 228 -49.18 -24.47 -19.79
C ALA A 228 -48.78 -23.01 -20.06
N ALA A 229 -49.28 -22.39 -21.12
CA ALA A 229 -49.03 -20.98 -21.43
C ALA A 229 -49.53 -20.05 -20.31
N ALA A 230 -50.68 -20.34 -19.71
CA ALA A 230 -51.24 -19.54 -18.61
C ALA A 230 -50.43 -19.62 -17.30
N LEU A 231 -49.54 -20.62 -17.17
CA LEU A 231 -48.74 -20.86 -15.97
C LEU A 231 -47.30 -20.31 -16.07
N LEU A 232 -46.86 -19.85 -17.25
CA LEU A 232 -45.51 -19.30 -17.44
C LEU A 232 -45.21 -18.17 -16.45
N GLY A 233 -44.07 -18.26 -15.79
CA GLY A 233 -43.57 -17.26 -14.84
C GLY A 233 -44.38 -17.16 -13.54
N LYS A 234 -45.24 -18.13 -13.22
CA LYS A 234 -46.08 -18.10 -12.00
C LYS A 234 -45.56 -19.00 -10.88
N ALA A 235 -44.72 -19.98 -11.18
CA ALA A 235 -44.32 -21.03 -10.23
C ALA A 235 -43.55 -20.46 -9.04
N ALA A 236 -42.54 -19.61 -9.28
CA ALA A 236 -41.64 -19.10 -8.26
C ALA A 236 -42.36 -18.18 -7.26
N ILE A 237 -43.17 -17.25 -7.75
CA ILE A 237 -43.94 -16.34 -6.89
C ILE A 237 -44.98 -17.12 -6.09
N ALA A 238 -45.72 -18.04 -6.72
CA ALA A 238 -46.70 -18.87 -6.02
C ALA A 238 -46.05 -19.72 -4.93
N ASN A 239 -44.88 -20.31 -5.21
CA ASN A 239 -44.10 -21.08 -4.26
C ASN A 239 -43.61 -20.22 -3.08
N ALA A 240 -43.05 -19.03 -3.36
CA ALA A 240 -42.60 -18.09 -2.33
C ALA A 240 -43.76 -17.57 -1.44
N LYS A 241 -44.94 -17.30 -2.03
CA LYS A 241 -46.15 -16.95 -1.27
C LYS A 241 -46.58 -18.07 -0.33
N MET A 242 -46.55 -19.32 -0.77
CA MET A 242 -46.85 -20.46 0.11
C MET A 242 -45.79 -20.68 1.20
N ALA A 243 -44.51 -20.42 0.90
CA ALA A 243 -43.47 -20.40 1.92
C ALA A 243 -43.76 -19.32 2.98
N TYR A 244 -44.20 -18.12 2.58
CA TYR A 244 -44.60 -17.08 3.52
C TYR A 244 -45.79 -17.47 4.40
N VAL A 245 -46.78 -18.18 3.83
CA VAL A 245 -47.90 -18.74 4.61
C VAL A 245 -47.39 -19.71 5.69
N GLN A 246 -46.45 -20.60 5.35
CA GLN A 246 -45.85 -21.53 6.32
C GLN A 246 -45.03 -20.79 7.39
N PHE A 247 -44.30 -19.74 6.99
CA PHE A 247 -43.59 -18.86 7.91
C PHE A 247 -44.54 -18.23 8.93
N LYS A 248 -45.62 -17.57 8.48
CA LYS A 248 -46.61 -16.95 9.37
C LYS A 248 -47.25 -17.96 10.32
N ALA A 249 -47.59 -19.15 9.82
CA ALA A 249 -48.14 -20.22 10.65
C ALA A 249 -47.15 -20.71 11.73
N THR A 250 -45.87 -20.81 11.39
CA THR A 250 -44.83 -21.32 12.31
C THR A 250 -44.45 -20.29 13.36
N PHE A 251 -44.21 -19.04 12.95
CA PHE A 251 -43.77 -17.95 13.83
C PHE A 251 -44.93 -17.20 14.50
N GLY A 252 -46.19 -17.47 14.13
CA GLY A 252 -47.38 -17.11 14.90
C GLY A 252 -47.88 -18.23 15.82
N SER A 253 -47.06 -19.25 16.07
CA SER A 253 -47.44 -20.40 16.89
C SER A 253 -47.10 -20.20 18.37
N PRO A 254 -47.84 -20.85 19.30
CA PRO A 254 -47.50 -20.84 20.73
C PRO A 254 -46.09 -21.37 21.03
N ARG A 255 -45.53 -22.22 20.15
CA ARG A 255 -44.16 -22.71 20.28
C ARG A 255 -43.17 -21.54 20.17
N PHE A 256 -43.35 -20.67 19.18
CA PHE A 256 -42.48 -19.51 19.00
C PHE A 256 -42.76 -18.41 20.02
N ASP A 257 -44.02 -18.15 20.40
CA ASP A 257 -44.36 -17.11 21.40
C ASP A 257 -43.59 -17.31 22.71
N ARG A 258 -43.39 -18.57 23.14
CA ARG A 258 -42.58 -18.91 24.31
C ARG A 258 -41.10 -18.58 24.15
N LEU A 259 -40.54 -18.70 22.94
CA LEU A 259 -39.14 -18.34 22.66
C LEU A 259 -39.01 -16.82 22.54
N ALA A 260 -39.97 -16.17 21.89
CA ALA A 260 -40.01 -14.72 21.71
C ALA A 260 -40.09 -13.98 23.06
N SER A 261 -40.81 -14.52 24.05
CA SER A 261 -40.85 -13.96 25.41
C SER A 261 -39.49 -14.02 26.13
N HIS A 262 -38.51 -14.75 25.58
CA HIS A 262 -37.13 -14.87 26.06
C HIS A 262 -36.11 -14.24 25.08
N GLY A 263 -36.56 -13.32 24.20
CA GLY A 263 -35.67 -12.56 23.33
C GLY A 263 -35.43 -13.16 21.93
N ALA A 264 -36.06 -14.29 21.60
CA ALA A 264 -35.90 -14.89 20.27
C ALA A 264 -36.51 -14.02 19.16
N GLN A 265 -35.81 -13.96 18.02
CA GLN A 265 -36.28 -13.29 16.81
C GLN A 265 -36.91 -14.30 15.84
N VAL A 266 -37.74 -13.83 14.90
CA VAL A 266 -38.25 -14.69 13.83
C VAL A 266 -37.13 -15.00 12.83
N GLN A 267 -37.10 -16.22 12.29
CA GLN A 267 -36.24 -16.52 11.13
C GLN A 267 -36.90 -15.96 9.86
N ARG A 268 -36.48 -14.77 9.44
CA ARG A 268 -37.08 -14.09 8.28
C ARG A 268 -36.88 -14.89 6.99
N PRO A 269 -37.91 -15.06 6.15
CA PRO A 269 -37.73 -15.50 4.77
C PRO A 269 -36.85 -14.48 4.04
N LEU A 270 -35.86 -14.97 3.30
CA LEU A 270 -35.01 -14.16 2.43
C LEU A 270 -35.23 -14.60 0.99
N TRP A 271 -35.71 -13.71 0.13
CA TRP A 271 -35.88 -14.00 -1.29
C TRP A 271 -34.54 -13.88 -2.01
N ALA A 272 -34.03 -15.01 -2.49
CA ALA A 272 -32.74 -15.10 -3.17
C ALA A 272 -32.92 -15.43 -4.65
N SER A 273 -31.92 -15.07 -5.46
CA SER A 273 -31.99 -15.23 -6.92
C SER A 273 -33.22 -14.52 -7.49
N THR A 274 -33.38 -13.23 -7.19
CA THR A 274 -34.55 -12.40 -7.57
C THR A 274 -34.30 -11.53 -8.80
N SER A 275 -33.21 -11.77 -9.54
CA SER A 275 -33.05 -11.20 -10.88
C SER A 275 -33.91 -11.94 -11.90
N THR A 276 -34.69 -11.19 -12.66
CA THR A 276 -35.47 -11.70 -13.78
C THR A 276 -34.55 -12.31 -14.85
N LYS A 277 -34.86 -13.53 -15.28
CA LYS A 277 -34.07 -14.26 -16.30
C LYS A 277 -34.71 -14.25 -17.69
N ASN A 278 -36.03 -14.12 -17.74
CA ASN A 278 -36.79 -14.07 -18.97
C ASN A 278 -37.08 -12.60 -19.33
N PRO A 279 -36.62 -12.08 -20.49
CA PRO A 279 -36.86 -10.70 -20.89
C PRO A 279 -38.35 -10.38 -21.14
N ALA A 280 -39.22 -11.39 -21.22
CA ALA A 280 -40.66 -11.19 -21.31
C ALA A 280 -41.29 -10.74 -19.97
N TYR A 281 -40.57 -10.87 -18.85
CA TYR A 281 -41.02 -10.40 -17.55
C TYR A 281 -40.31 -9.09 -17.19
N PRO A 282 -40.95 -8.18 -16.41
CA PRO A 282 -40.27 -6.99 -15.90
C PRO A 282 -38.98 -7.35 -15.16
N ASP A 283 -37.94 -6.53 -15.27
CA ASP A 283 -36.67 -6.73 -14.56
C ASP A 283 -36.80 -6.57 -13.03
N THR A 284 -37.87 -5.95 -12.54
CA THR A 284 -38.30 -5.87 -11.14
C THR A 284 -39.29 -6.97 -10.72
N TYR A 285 -39.68 -7.88 -11.63
CA TYR A 285 -40.83 -8.81 -11.47
C TYR A 285 -40.87 -9.52 -10.12
N TYR A 286 -39.76 -10.10 -9.67
CA TYR A 286 -39.72 -10.81 -8.40
C TYR A 286 -39.70 -9.91 -7.18
N VAL A 287 -39.10 -8.72 -7.29
CA VAL A 287 -39.04 -7.77 -6.17
C VAL A 287 -40.44 -7.23 -5.90
N ASP A 288 -41.11 -6.72 -6.93
CA ASP A 288 -42.45 -6.15 -6.84
C ASP A 288 -43.47 -7.14 -6.24
N ASN A 289 -43.34 -8.43 -6.61
CA ASN A 289 -44.33 -9.46 -6.25
C ASN A 289 -44.06 -10.20 -4.93
N LEU A 290 -42.97 -9.88 -4.22
CA LEU A 290 -42.58 -10.59 -3.00
C LEU A 290 -42.34 -9.70 -1.77
N ILE A 291 -42.91 -8.49 -1.76
CA ILE A 291 -42.80 -7.57 -0.62
C ILE A 291 -43.83 -7.93 0.45
N GLY A 292 -43.34 -8.11 1.68
CA GLY A 292 -44.16 -8.40 2.87
C GLY A 292 -43.40 -8.23 4.17
N LEU A 293 -44.14 -8.15 5.28
CA LEU A 293 -43.61 -7.93 6.62
C LEU A 293 -42.67 -9.05 7.07
N ASP A 294 -41.59 -8.70 7.77
CA ASP A 294 -40.58 -9.61 8.33
C ASP A 294 -39.88 -10.45 7.26
N THR A 295 -39.58 -9.86 6.11
CA THR A 295 -38.84 -10.52 5.03
C THR A 295 -37.56 -9.77 4.66
N VAL A 296 -36.68 -10.44 3.92
CA VAL A 296 -35.49 -9.87 3.30
C VAL A 296 -35.53 -10.20 1.81
N ASN A 297 -35.01 -9.33 0.95
CA ASN A 297 -34.74 -9.64 -0.45
C ASN A 297 -33.28 -9.31 -0.74
N THR A 298 -32.50 -10.28 -1.24
CA THR A 298 -31.10 -10.05 -1.63
C THR A 298 -31.00 -9.86 -3.14
N LEU A 299 -30.55 -8.68 -3.55
CA LEU A 299 -30.60 -8.20 -4.93
C LEU A 299 -29.18 -8.08 -5.50
N PRO A 300 -28.91 -8.57 -6.71
CA PRO A 300 -27.70 -8.20 -7.43
C PRO A 300 -27.77 -6.71 -7.83
N PRO A 301 -26.63 -6.01 -8.05
CA PRO A 301 -26.58 -4.58 -8.32
C PRO A 301 -27.58 -4.11 -9.38
N LYS A 302 -27.61 -4.78 -10.54
CA LYS A 302 -28.53 -4.43 -11.64
C LYS A 302 -30.02 -4.46 -11.27
N THR A 303 -30.43 -5.41 -10.42
CA THR A 303 -31.84 -5.51 -9.99
C THR A 303 -32.15 -4.47 -8.91
N LEU A 304 -31.18 -4.15 -8.05
CA LEU A 304 -31.31 -3.05 -7.10
C LEU A 304 -31.45 -1.70 -7.81
N ASP A 305 -30.66 -1.47 -8.87
CA ASP A 305 -30.75 -0.25 -9.69
C ASP A 305 -32.11 -0.15 -10.40
N ALA A 306 -32.57 -1.22 -11.07
CA ALA A 306 -33.88 -1.25 -11.71
C ALA A 306 -35.03 -0.99 -10.72
N PHE A 307 -34.96 -1.59 -9.53
CA PHE A 307 -35.98 -1.38 -8.50
C PHE A 307 -35.97 0.05 -7.94
N GLN A 308 -34.80 0.68 -7.82
CA GLN A 308 -34.69 2.08 -7.42
C GLN A 308 -35.30 3.03 -8.46
N ASP A 309 -35.10 2.74 -9.74
CA ASP A 309 -35.58 3.55 -10.86
C ASP A 309 -37.10 3.46 -11.03
N HIS A 310 -37.65 2.24 -11.13
CA HIS A 310 -39.05 2.02 -11.50
C HIS A 310 -39.76 0.87 -10.77
N GLY A 311 -39.22 0.42 -9.64
CA GLY A 311 -39.83 -0.62 -8.81
C GLY A 311 -41.16 -0.21 -8.17
N VAL A 312 -42.05 -1.20 -7.96
CA VAL A 312 -43.36 -0.99 -7.34
C VAL A 312 -43.38 -1.58 -5.94
N ALA A 313 -43.36 -0.69 -4.94
CA ALA A 313 -43.31 -1.08 -3.54
C ALA A 313 -44.70 -1.18 -2.90
N GLU A 314 -45.30 -2.37 -2.99
CA GLU A 314 -46.62 -2.66 -2.42
C GLU A 314 -46.64 -3.96 -1.61
N TRP A 315 -47.59 -4.11 -0.67
CA TRP A 315 -47.76 -5.36 0.06
C TRP A 315 -48.37 -6.44 -0.86
N THR A 316 -47.54 -7.30 -1.45
CA THR A 316 -47.95 -8.27 -2.48
C THR A 316 -47.95 -9.72 -2.02
N LEU A 317 -47.18 -10.04 -0.98
CA LEU A 317 -46.92 -11.41 -0.57
C LEU A 317 -48.15 -12.16 -0.03
N GLU A 318 -49.15 -11.43 0.49
CA GLU A 318 -50.42 -11.97 0.97
C GLU A 318 -51.59 -11.80 -0.02
N ARG A 319 -51.36 -11.18 -1.18
CA ARG A 319 -52.41 -11.03 -2.20
C ARG A 319 -52.66 -12.35 -2.91
N ASP A 320 -53.91 -12.66 -3.18
CA ASP A 320 -54.34 -13.78 -4.03
C ASP A 320 -53.75 -15.15 -3.64
N LEU A 321 -53.65 -15.44 -2.34
CA LEU A 321 -53.08 -16.70 -1.84
C LEU A 321 -53.83 -17.95 -2.34
N SER A 322 -55.15 -17.84 -2.53
CA SER A 322 -55.96 -18.92 -3.12
C SER A 322 -55.59 -19.19 -4.57
N VAL A 323 -55.28 -18.15 -5.34
CA VAL A 323 -54.81 -18.25 -6.73
C VAL A 323 -53.42 -18.87 -6.76
N ALA A 324 -52.49 -18.41 -5.91
CA ALA A 324 -51.16 -19.01 -5.80
C ALA A 324 -51.24 -20.52 -5.49
N ARG A 325 -52.13 -20.93 -4.57
CA ARG A 325 -52.34 -22.34 -4.27
C ARG A 325 -52.91 -23.11 -5.46
N ALA A 326 -53.93 -22.57 -6.12
CA ALA A 326 -54.53 -23.17 -7.31
C ALA A 326 -53.52 -23.32 -8.46
N GLN A 327 -52.61 -22.35 -8.65
CA GLN A 327 -51.53 -22.43 -9.63
C GLN A 327 -50.57 -23.58 -9.31
N LEU A 328 -50.16 -23.75 -8.05
CA LEU A 328 -49.28 -24.84 -7.63
C LEU A 328 -49.94 -26.22 -7.87
N ASP A 329 -51.24 -26.35 -7.63
CA ASP A 329 -51.99 -27.58 -7.91
C ASP A 329 -52.20 -27.80 -9.41
N ALA A 330 -52.35 -26.73 -10.21
CA ALA A 330 -52.55 -26.82 -11.66
C ALA A 330 -51.34 -27.44 -12.38
N TYR A 331 -50.10 -27.23 -11.92
CA TYR A 331 -48.92 -27.88 -12.50
C TYR A 331 -49.02 -29.42 -12.49
N LYS A 332 -49.60 -30.00 -11.43
CA LYS A 332 -49.80 -31.46 -11.33
C LYS A 332 -50.74 -31.96 -12.43
N SER A 333 -51.77 -31.18 -12.78
CA SER A 333 -52.75 -31.54 -13.80
C SER A 333 -52.18 -31.60 -15.23
N ILE A 334 -51.00 -31.00 -15.45
CA ILE A 334 -50.27 -31.03 -16.72
C ILE A 334 -48.95 -31.81 -16.61
N ASN A 335 -48.81 -32.69 -15.62
CA ASN A 335 -47.65 -33.55 -15.37
C ASN A 335 -46.33 -32.81 -15.05
N VAL A 336 -46.39 -31.58 -14.54
CA VAL A 336 -45.21 -30.86 -14.03
C VAL A 336 -45.13 -31.03 -12.52
N SER A 337 -44.09 -31.73 -12.04
CA SER A 337 -43.86 -31.95 -10.60
C SER A 337 -42.90 -30.92 -10.01
N LEU A 338 -43.44 -29.97 -9.23
CA LEU A 338 -42.62 -29.00 -8.49
C LEU A 338 -41.72 -29.66 -7.45
N GLU A 339 -42.14 -30.77 -6.85
CA GLU A 339 -41.29 -31.55 -5.94
C GLU A 339 -40.04 -32.07 -6.66
N SER A 340 -40.21 -32.67 -7.84
CA SER A 340 -39.10 -33.16 -8.65
C SER A 340 -38.16 -32.02 -9.08
N VAL A 341 -38.73 -30.91 -9.55
CA VAL A 341 -37.97 -29.72 -9.96
C VAL A 341 -37.18 -29.13 -8.79
N THR A 342 -37.80 -28.94 -7.63
CA THR A 342 -37.12 -28.35 -6.46
C THR A 342 -36.03 -29.25 -5.88
N HIS A 343 -36.22 -30.58 -5.88
CA HIS A 343 -35.14 -31.52 -5.53
C HIS A 343 -33.98 -31.52 -6.52
N GLN A 344 -34.28 -31.40 -7.82
CA GLN A 344 -33.24 -31.23 -8.84
C GLN A 344 -32.46 -29.93 -8.60
N LEU A 345 -33.15 -28.81 -8.39
CA LEU A 345 -32.55 -27.50 -8.14
C LEU A 345 -31.68 -27.46 -6.87
N GLU A 346 -32.07 -28.17 -5.80
CA GLU A 346 -31.25 -28.32 -4.58
C GLU A 346 -29.90 -28.98 -4.93
N ARG A 347 -29.93 -30.15 -5.59
CA ARG A 347 -28.72 -30.89 -5.99
C ARG A 347 -27.84 -30.10 -6.96
N GLU A 348 -28.45 -29.51 -7.98
CA GLU A 348 -27.76 -28.68 -8.97
C GLU A 348 -27.18 -27.41 -8.36
N GLY A 349 -27.88 -26.82 -7.39
CA GLY A 349 -27.44 -25.67 -6.64
C GLY A 349 -26.15 -25.94 -5.86
N VAL A 350 -26.12 -27.02 -5.07
CA VAL A 350 -24.92 -27.47 -4.34
C VAL A 350 -23.78 -27.76 -5.32
N ALA A 351 -24.06 -28.51 -6.39
CA ALA A 351 -23.06 -28.85 -7.39
C ALA A 351 -22.49 -27.61 -8.10
N LYS A 352 -23.33 -26.61 -8.39
CA LYS A 352 -22.90 -25.33 -9.00
C LYS A 352 -21.97 -24.56 -8.07
N PHE A 353 -22.31 -24.43 -6.79
CA PHE A 353 -21.44 -23.74 -5.82
C PHE A 353 -20.14 -24.49 -5.58
N ALA A 354 -20.15 -25.83 -5.51
CA ALA A 354 -18.92 -26.62 -5.42
C ALA A 354 -18.02 -26.47 -6.66
N ARG A 355 -18.60 -26.33 -7.86
CA ARG A 355 -17.86 -26.03 -9.09
C ARG A 355 -17.24 -24.63 -9.06
N SER A 356 -18.01 -23.59 -8.72
CA SER A 356 -17.48 -22.22 -8.57
C SER A 356 -16.38 -22.15 -7.53
N TYR A 357 -16.55 -22.79 -6.38
CA TYR A 357 -15.51 -22.87 -5.36
C TYR A 357 -14.22 -23.55 -5.88
N THR A 358 -14.36 -24.64 -6.64
CA THR A 358 -13.20 -25.33 -7.24
C THR A 358 -12.48 -24.46 -8.28
N SER A 359 -13.24 -23.73 -9.10
CA SER A 359 -12.73 -22.81 -10.11
C SER A 359 -12.01 -21.62 -9.47
N LEU A 360 -12.61 -21.00 -8.47
CA LEU A 360 -12.02 -19.96 -7.62
C LEU A 360 -10.65 -20.38 -7.06
N LEU A 361 -10.57 -21.57 -6.44
CA LEU A 361 -9.30 -22.09 -5.93
C LEU A 361 -8.28 -22.32 -7.04
N LYS A 362 -8.71 -22.74 -8.24
CA LYS A 362 -7.81 -22.90 -9.40
C LYS A 362 -7.22 -21.54 -9.81
N THR A 363 -8.03 -20.48 -9.83
CA THR A 363 -7.58 -19.11 -10.12
C THR A 363 -6.56 -18.63 -9.09
N ILE A 364 -6.87 -18.74 -7.79
CA ILE A 364 -5.94 -18.37 -6.71
C ILE A 364 -4.65 -19.18 -6.81
N ARG A 365 -4.74 -20.50 -7.05
CA ARG A 365 -3.57 -21.37 -7.21
C ARG A 365 -2.68 -20.91 -8.38
N SER A 366 -3.28 -20.53 -9.50
CA SER A 366 -2.54 -20.02 -10.67
C SER A 366 -1.75 -18.76 -10.31
N ARG A 367 -2.39 -17.77 -9.68
CA ARG A 367 -1.74 -16.52 -9.25
C ARG A 367 -0.67 -16.78 -8.18
N ALA A 368 -0.99 -17.59 -7.17
CA ALA A 368 -0.06 -17.95 -6.12
C ALA A 368 1.18 -18.71 -6.66
N ASN A 369 1.02 -19.57 -7.66
CA ASN A 369 2.15 -20.28 -8.28
C ASN A 369 3.10 -19.35 -9.04
N ALA A 370 2.60 -18.25 -9.61
CA ALA A 370 3.44 -17.23 -10.21
C ALA A 370 4.22 -16.49 -9.10
N ALA A 371 3.50 -15.98 -8.09
CA ALA A 371 4.07 -15.24 -6.96
C ALA A 371 5.14 -16.03 -6.17
N ARG A 372 4.93 -17.33 -5.95
CA ARG A 372 5.89 -18.22 -5.24
C ARG A 372 7.29 -18.23 -5.84
N LYS A 373 7.41 -17.97 -7.14
CA LYS A 373 8.71 -18.03 -7.84
C LYS A 373 9.50 -16.73 -7.72
N GLU A 374 8.86 -15.65 -7.28
CA GLU A 374 9.41 -14.29 -7.37
C GLU A 374 10.58 -14.08 -6.42
N LEU A 375 10.47 -14.53 -5.17
CA LEU A 375 11.59 -14.45 -4.22
C LEU A 375 12.70 -15.48 -4.50
N GLY A 376 12.47 -16.41 -5.44
CA GLY A 376 13.43 -17.41 -5.88
C GLY A 376 14.13 -18.11 -4.71
N PRO A 377 15.47 -18.02 -4.60
CA PRO A 377 16.23 -18.69 -3.54
C PRO A 377 15.92 -18.17 -2.12
N LEU A 378 15.38 -16.96 -1.96
CA LEU A 378 15.10 -16.37 -0.64
C LEU A 378 13.81 -16.87 0.00
N GLN A 379 12.95 -17.55 -0.76
CA GLN A 379 11.57 -17.84 -0.34
C GLN A 379 11.49 -18.58 1.00
N GLN A 380 12.33 -19.60 1.22
CA GLN A 380 12.28 -20.40 2.44
C GLN A 380 12.74 -19.59 3.65
N ASP A 381 13.81 -18.81 3.51
CA ASP A 381 14.38 -18.05 4.62
C ASP A 381 13.55 -16.81 4.96
N VAL A 382 12.83 -16.24 3.98
CA VAL A 382 11.79 -15.24 4.24
C VAL A 382 10.66 -15.84 5.07
N GLN A 383 10.19 -17.05 4.75
CA GLN A 383 9.19 -17.72 5.59
C GLN A 383 9.71 -17.93 7.02
N THR A 384 10.93 -18.43 7.17
CA THR A 384 11.56 -18.62 8.50
C THR A 384 11.66 -17.29 9.25
N ALA A 385 12.03 -16.20 8.59
CA ALA A 385 12.10 -14.88 9.21
C ALA A 385 10.72 -14.37 9.63
N LEU A 386 9.67 -14.58 8.84
CA LEU A 386 8.30 -14.22 9.22
C LEU A 386 7.81 -15.00 10.45
N ASP A 387 8.14 -16.29 10.53
CA ASP A 387 7.82 -17.13 11.68
C ASP A 387 8.58 -16.65 12.94
N ASP A 388 9.85 -16.24 12.80
CA ASP A 388 10.65 -15.67 13.90
C ASP A 388 10.10 -14.30 14.37
N LEU A 389 9.71 -13.42 13.43
CA LEU A 389 9.06 -12.15 13.77
C LEU A 389 7.76 -12.37 14.54
N ALA A 390 7.00 -13.43 14.21
CA ALA A 390 5.77 -13.80 14.91
C ALA A 390 6.06 -14.36 16.30
N GLN A 391 7.01 -15.29 16.42
CA GLN A 391 7.36 -15.94 17.68
C GLN A 391 7.93 -14.96 18.72
N ASN A 392 8.61 -13.90 18.28
CA ASN A 392 9.22 -12.90 19.13
C ASN A 392 8.38 -11.62 19.30
N ASP A 393 7.11 -11.63 18.85
CA ASP A 393 6.19 -10.49 18.90
C ASP A 393 6.80 -9.18 18.36
N VAL A 394 7.63 -9.26 17.31
CA VAL A 394 8.41 -8.08 16.85
C VAL A 394 7.49 -6.94 16.44
N GLY A 395 6.35 -7.24 15.79
CA GLY A 395 5.33 -6.22 15.49
C GLY A 395 4.90 -5.44 16.73
N ARG A 396 4.46 -6.12 17.80
CA ARG A 396 4.07 -5.47 19.06
C ARG A 396 5.21 -4.67 19.68
N ARG A 397 6.42 -5.24 19.72
CA ARG A 397 7.60 -4.62 20.34
C ARG A 397 8.07 -3.36 19.62
N VAL A 398 7.94 -3.30 18.29
CA VAL A 398 8.17 -2.06 17.51
C VAL A 398 7.21 -0.97 17.96
N TRP A 399 5.91 -1.27 18.04
CA TRP A 399 4.88 -0.32 18.49
C TRP A 399 5.02 0.09 19.96
N GLU A 400 5.57 -0.77 20.81
CA GLU A 400 5.89 -0.47 22.22
C GLU A 400 7.22 0.29 22.39
N GLY A 401 7.98 0.47 21.30
CA GLY A 401 9.27 1.14 21.30
C GLY A 401 10.37 0.42 22.05
N ASP A 402 10.43 -0.91 21.94
CA ASP A 402 11.48 -1.72 22.54
C ASP A 402 12.83 -1.53 21.81
N PRO A 403 13.82 -0.86 22.42
CA PRO A 403 15.09 -0.57 21.76
C PRO A 403 15.96 -1.82 21.55
N SER A 404 15.70 -2.92 22.28
CA SER A 404 16.49 -4.16 22.18
C SER A 404 16.35 -4.86 20.81
N LEU A 405 15.40 -4.40 19.99
CA LEU A 405 15.29 -4.82 18.59
C LEU A 405 16.46 -4.30 17.73
N TRP A 406 17.07 -3.17 18.08
CA TRP A 406 18.07 -2.50 17.23
C TRP A 406 19.43 -2.30 17.89
N THR A 407 19.52 -2.46 19.20
CA THR A 407 20.78 -2.37 19.92
C THR A 407 20.89 -3.41 21.04
N LYS A 408 22.12 -3.75 21.38
CA LYS A 408 22.47 -4.51 22.60
C LYS A 408 23.18 -3.63 23.63
N THR A 409 23.46 -2.37 23.32
CA THR A 409 24.20 -1.43 24.15
C THR A 409 23.22 -0.45 24.81
N SER A 410 23.43 -0.18 26.10
CA SER A 410 22.59 0.76 26.83
C SER A 410 22.75 2.22 26.38
N SER A 411 23.83 2.54 25.65
CA SER A 411 24.11 3.89 25.15
C SER A 411 23.10 4.37 24.12
N ASP A 412 22.56 3.46 23.31
CA ASP A 412 21.73 3.83 22.15
C ASP A 412 20.24 3.69 22.47
N GLU A 413 19.88 3.04 23.57
CA GLU A 413 18.48 2.77 23.95
C GLU A 413 17.64 4.06 24.08
N GLN A 414 18.23 5.12 24.66
CA GLN A 414 17.53 6.39 24.84
C GLN A 414 17.30 7.09 23.51
N GLU A 415 18.30 7.09 22.63
CA GLU A 415 18.15 7.67 21.29
C GLU A 415 17.07 6.93 20.51
N ILE A 416 17.07 5.59 20.50
CA ILE A 416 16.06 4.80 19.80
C ILE A 416 14.65 5.12 20.30
N LYS A 417 14.44 5.16 21.62
CA LYS A 417 13.13 5.50 22.21
C LYS A 417 12.65 6.90 21.78
N GLN A 418 13.57 7.83 21.60
CA GLN A 418 13.32 9.19 21.12
C GLN A 418 13.31 9.29 19.58
N ARG A 419 13.19 8.19 18.84
CA ARG A 419 13.19 8.20 17.36
C ARG A 419 12.03 7.43 16.74
N LEU A 420 11.04 7.05 17.54
CA LEU A 420 9.88 6.23 17.13
C LEU A 420 8.57 7.01 17.00
N GLY A 421 8.59 8.34 17.12
CA GLY A 421 7.40 9.18 16.97
C GLY A 421 6.76 9.10 15.57
N TRP A 422 7.47 8.58 14.57
CA TRP A 422 6.96 8.41 13.21
C TRP A 422 5.84 7.36 13.09
N LEU A 423 5.74 6.43 14.04
CA LEU A 423 4.69 5.41 14.07
C LEU A 423 3.27 6.01 14.17
N THR A 424 3.13 7.17 14.81
CA THR A 424 1.85 7.85 15.05
C THR A 424 1.67 9.11 14.20
N LEU A 425 2.71 9.55 13.48
CA LEU A 425 2.65 10.74 12.62
C LEU A 425 1.45 10.81 11.65
N PRO A 426 1.03 9.73 10.98
CA PRO A 426 -0.14 9.79 10.11
C PRO A 426 -1.41 10.30 10.82
N GLN A 427 -1.54 10.00 12.12
CA GLN A 427 -2.65 10.47 12.94
C GLN A 427 -2.34 11.84 13.55
N ASP A 428 -1.17 12.00 14.16
CA ASP A 428 -0.80 13.19 14.94
C ASP A 428 -0.75 14.45 14.06
N SER A 429 -0.17 14.34 12.86
CA SER A 429 -0.03 15.48 11.93
C SER A 429 -1.36 16.07 11.44
N ARG A 430 -2.50 15.39 11.65
CA ARG A 430 -3.83 15.91 11.24
C ARG A 430 -4.19 17.22 11.92
N GLU A 431 -3.69 17.45 13.13
CA GLU A 431 -4.04 18.65 13.90
C GLU A 431 -3.51 19.94 13.26
N PHE A 432 -2.42 19.86 12.49
CA PHE A 432 -1.73 21.00 11.88
C PHE A 432 -2.18 21.32 10.44
N VAL A 433 -2.96 20.44 9.80
CA VAL A 433 -3.35 20.60 8.38
C VAL A 433 -4.00 21.96 8.11
N ASN A 434 -4.91 22.40 8.98
CA ASN A 434 -5.59 23.68 8.81
C ASN A 434 -4.64 24.88 8.92
N GLU A 435 -3.58 24.77 9.73
CA GLU A 435 -2.58 25.82 9.87
C GLU A 435 -1.77 25.99 8.59
N TRP A 436 -1.36 24.88 7.96
CA TRP A 436 -0.60 24.91 6.71
C TRP A 436 -1.44 25.43 5.53
N GLN A 437 -2.72 25.03 5.46
CA GLN A 437 -3.66 25.56 4.47
C GLN A 437 -3.86 27.07 4.64
N LYS A 438 -4.01 27.54 5.89
CA LYS A 438 -4.11 28.97 6.19
C LYS A 438 -2.86 29.74 5.77
N LEU A 439 -1.65 29.20 6.00
CA LEU A 439 -0.42 29.83 5.53
C LEU A 439 -0.41 29.93 4.00
N ARG A 440 -0.84 28.89 3.27
CA ARG A 440 -0.96 28.95 1.81
C ARG A 440 -1.87 30.09 1.35
N GLU A 441 -3.03 30.24 1.97
CA GLU A 441 -3.97 31.32 1.66
C GLU A 441 -3.40 32.71 1.99
N GLU A 442 -2.64 32.84 3.08
CA GLU A 442 -1.93 34.07 3.45
C GLU A 442 -0.88 34.45 2.40
N ILE A 443 0.00 33.52 1.99
CA ILE A 443 1.08 33.85 1.06
C ILE A 443 0.55 34.20 -0.34
N ILE A 444 -0.47 33.49 -0.83
CA ILE A 444 -1.09 33.78 -2.15
C ILE A 444 -1.72 35.18 -2.14
N ARG A 445 -2.44 35.51 -1.06
CA ARG A 445 -3.05 36.84 -0.88
C ARG A 445 -2.01 37.96 -0.81
N ASP A 446 -0.84 37.67 -0.25
CA ASP A 446 0.30 38.59 -0.16
C ASP A 446 1.10 38.68 -1.47
N GLY A 447 0.67 38.00 -2.54
CA GLY A 447 1.29 38.07 -3.86
C GLY A 447 2.49 37.14 -4.04
N ILE A 448 2.67 36.16 -3.14
CA ILE A 448 3.70 35.13 -3.29
C ILE A 448 3.18 34.06 -4.25
N ASP A 449 3.90 33.87 -5.36
CA ASP A 449 3.60 32.89 -6.40
C ASP A 449 4.69 31.80 -6.50
N ARG A 450 5.72 31.87 -5.66
CA ARG A 450 6.87 30.99 -5.66
C ARG A 450 7.27 30.56 -4.26
N VAL A 451 7.68 29.31 -4.13
CA VAL A 451 8.26 28.75 -2.91
C VAL A 451 9.58 28.05 -3.24
N MET A 452 10.63 28.41 -2.52
CA MET A 452 11.95 27.81 -2.59
C MET A 452 12.28 27.12 -1.26
N LEU A 453 12.40 25.80 -1.28
CA LEU A 453 12.83 25.02 -0.12
C LEU A 453 14.35 24.92 -0.08
N LEU A 454 14.95 25.45 0.98
CA LEU A 454 16.37 25.38 1.32
C LEU A 454 16.55 24.30 2.38
N GLY A 455 16.92 23.09 1.97
CA GLY A 455 17.00 21.93 2.86
C GLY A 455 17.86 20.82 2.29
N MET A 456 18.27 19.89 3.16
CA MET A 456 19.11 18.74 2.82
C MET A 456 18.49 17.43 3.31
N GLY A 457 18.67 16.36 2.52
CA GLY A 457 18.27 15.01 2.91
C GLY A 457 16.78 14.93 3.30
N GLY A 458 16.51 14.49 4.53
CA GLY A 458 15.14 14.24 5.00
C GLY A 458 14.29 15.51 5.05
N SER A 459 14.92 16.68 5.11
CA SER A 459 14.25 17.99 5.10
C SER A 459 13.88 18.47 3.69
N SER A 460 14.23 17.75 2.62
CA SER A 460 13.91 18.13 1.24
C SER A 460 13.41 17.01 0.33
N LEU A 461 13.83 15.75 0.55
CA LEU A 461 13.50 14.64 -0.36
C LEU A 461 12.00 14.39 -0.48
N ALA A 462 11.25 14.32 0.63
CA ALA A 462 9.81 14.07 0.57
C ALA A 462 9.06 15.19 -0.17
N ALA A 463 9.45 16.45 0.07
CA ALA A 463 8.91 17.58 -0.67
C ALA A 463 9.24 17.52 -2.17
N ASP A 464 10.44 17.06 -2.54
CA ASP A 464 10.85 16.89 -3.93
C ASP A 464 10.11 15.72 -4.62
N VAL A 465 9.75 14.66 -3.89
CA VAL A 465 8.83 13.60 -4.36
C VAL A 465 7.51 14.24 -4.73
N PHE A 466 6.86 14.92 -3.78
CA PHE A 466 5.56 15.55 -3.98
C PHE A 466 5.54 16.55 -5.14
N ARG A 467 6.60 17.37 -5.26
CA ARG A 467 6.78 18.33 -6.35
C ARG A 467 6.81 17.67 -7.73
N GLN A 468 7.40 16.48 -7.83
CA GLN A 468 7.57 15.79 -9.11
C GLN A 468 6.38 14.89 -9.49
N THR A 469 5.51 14.58 -8.54
CA THR A 469 4.45 13.58 -8.73
C THR A 469 3.04 14.13 -8.57
N LEU A 470 2.75 14.80 -7.45
CA LEU A 470 1.39 15.21 -7.04
C LEU A 470 1.14 16.70 -7.22
N ALA A 471 2.19 17.53 -7.24
CA ALA A 471 2.03 18.97 -7.36
C ALA A 471 1.32 19.33 -8.68
N SER A 472 0.31 20.18 -8.56
CA SER A 472 -0.37 20.80 -9.68
C SER A 472 -0.14 22.30 -9.64
N ASP A 473 -0.09 22.97 -10.79
CA ASP A 473 0.12 24.42 -10.85
C ASP A 473 -1.14 25.15 -10.39
N GLN A 474 -1.31 25.24 -9.07
CA GLN A 474 -2.41 25.93 -8.38
C GLN A 474 -1.95 27.29 -7.85
N GLY A 475 -1.17 28.02 -8.66
CA GLY A 475 -0.74 29.39 -8.36
C GLY A 475 0.53 29.52 -7.51
N ILE A 476 1.18 28.41 -7.14
CA ILE A 476 2.49 28.40 -6.49
C ILE A 476 3.46 27.51 -7.28
N GLN A 477 4.55 28.10 -7.77
CA GLN A 477 5.68 27.38 -8.32
C GLN A 477 6.63 26.95 -7.19
N PHE A 478 6.81 25.65 -7.01
CA PHE A 478 7.66 25.10 -5.96
C PHE A 478 8.99 24.58 -6.52
N GLN A 479 10.10 24.91 -5.86
CA GLN A 479 11.44 24.43 -6.19
C GLN A 479 12.22 24.05 -4.93
N VAL A 480 13.07 23.03 -5.04
CA VAL A 480 14.05 22.65 -4.01
C VAL A 480 15.44 23.13 -4.45
N LEU A 481 16.20 23.70 -3.52
CA LEU A 481 17.61 24.00 -3.68
C LEU A 481 18.42 23.35 -2.55
N ASP A 482 19.08 22.25 -2.90
CA ASP A 482 19.82 21.37 -1.99
C ASP A 482 21.29 21.21 -2.44
N SER A 483 21.87 22.31 -2.94
CA SER A 483 23.22 22.33 -3.50
C SER A 483 23.98 23.59 -3.05
N THR A 484 25.26 23.42 -2.73
CA THR A 484 26.21 24.51 -2.47
C THR A 484 27.03 24.86 -3.72
N ASN A 485 26.78 24.20 -4.85
CA ASN A 485 27.50 24.48 -6.08
C ASN A 485 27.18 25.90 -6.57
N PRO A 486 28.17 26.78 -6.75
CA PRO A 486 27.92 28.19 -7.08
C PRO A 486 27.27 28.37 -8.45
N ASP A 487 27.61 27.56 -9.46
CA ASP A 487 26.98 27.64 -10.78
C ASP A 487 25.49 27.26 -10.73
N GLU A 488 25.14 26.27 -9.91
CA GLU A 488 23.76 25.86 -9.68
C GLU A 488 22.95 26.95 -8.97
N ILE A 489 23.50 27.50 -7.89
CA ILE A 489 22.88 28.61 -7.15
C ILE A 489 22.74 29.84 -8.07
N HIS A 490 23.75 30.18 -8.86
CA HIS A 490 23.70 31.29 -9.81
C HIS A 490 22.58 31.09 -10.85
N ARG A 491 22.50 29.88 -11.41
CA ARG A 491 21.48 29.50 -12.40
C ARG A 491 20.05 29.62 -11.85
N VAL A 492 19.83 29.21 -10.60
CA VAL A 492 18.53 29.32 -9.93
C VAL A 492 18.22 30.78 -9.62
N SER A 493 19.17 31.49 -9.00
CA SER A 493 19.00 32.88 -8.56
C SER A 493 18.71 33.84 -9.71
N LYS A 494 19.36 33.64 -10.87
CA LYS A 494 19.15 34.49 -12.06
C LYS A 494 17.71 34.44 -12.60
N LYS A 495 16.98 33.36 -12.36
CA LYS A 495 15.61 33.17 -12.84
C LYS A 495 14.55 33.53 -11.79
N LEU A 496 14.98 33.79 -10.56
CA LEU A 496 14.09 33.96 -9.42
C LEU A 496 13.59 35.41 -9.32
N GLN A 497 12.28 35.59 -9.14
CA GLN A 497 11.69 36.87 -8.73
C GLN A 497 11.60 36.85 -7.21
N ILE A 498 12.55 37.49 -6.56
CA ILE A 498 12.75 37.39 -5.11
C ILE A 498 11.58 37.98 -4.33
N GLU A 499 10.94 39.01 -4.88
CA GLU A 499 9.83 39.78 -4.30
C GLU A 499 8.52 39.00 -4.22
N THR A 500 8.38 37.93 -5.00
CA THR A 500 7.20 37.05 -5.00
C THR A 500 7.54 35.63 -4.54
N THR A 501 8.75 35.44 -3.97
CA THR A 501 9.23 34.13 -3.50
C THR A 501 9.18 34.05 -1.97
N LEU A 502 8.67 32.93 -1.46
CA LEU A 502 8.86 32.49 -0.08
C LEU A 502 9.99 31.47 -0.01
N PHE A 503 10.91 31.65 0.94
CA PHE A 503 11.98 30.71 1.25
C PHE A 503 11.62 29.90 2.50
N ILE A 504 11.60 28.59 2.38
CA ILE A 504 11.50 27.69 3.52
C ILE A 504 12.91 27.25 3.90
N VAL A 505 13.39 27.65 5.07
CA VAL A 505 14.66 27.20 5.63
C VAL A 505 14.39 25.99 6.51
N ALA A 506 14.77 24.80 6.03
CA ALA A 506 14.47 23.54 6.69
C ALA A 506 15.75 22.88 7.21
N SER A 507 15.91 22.84 8.53
CA SER A 507 17.02 22.15 9.19
C SER A 507 16.60 21.70 10.58
N LYS A 508 16.49 20.39 10.79
CA LYS A 508 16.14 19.82 12.09
C LYS A 508 17.09 20.27 13.21
N SER A 509 18.41 20.17 12.97
CA SER A 509 19.42 20.59 13.96
C SER A 509 19.62 22.11 14.07
N GLY A 510 19.01 22.89 13.16
CA GLY A 510 19.20 24.33 13.01
C GLY A 510 20.64 24.79 12.70
N THR A 511 21.54 23.85 12.40
CA THR A 511 23.00 24.08 12.29
C THR A 511 23.60 23.50 11.01
N THR A 512 22.76 22.96 10.13
CA THR A 512 23.23 22.39 8.85
C THR A 512 23.76 23.52 7.97
N ILE A 513 25.02 23.41 7.52
CA ILE A 513 25.76 24.55 6.93
C ILE A 513 25.15 25.02 5.62
N GLU A 514 24.60 24.11 4.83
CA GLU A 514 24.10 24.39 3.48
C GLU A 514 22.79 25.19 3.47
N PRO A 515 21.70 24.81 4.17
CA PRO A 515 20.50 25.63 4.22
C PRO A 515 20.75 26.99 4.88
N LEU A 516 21.67 27.08 5.87
CA LEU A 516 22.05 28.37 6.47
C LEU A 516 22.83 29.26 5.50
N ALA A 517 23.78 28.70 4.74
CA ALA A 517 24.51 29.44 3.72
C ALA A 517 23.56 29.98 2.62
N LEU A 518 22.60 29.16 2.17
CA LEU A 518 21.60 29.58 1.20
C LEU A 518 20.65 30.64 1.77
N MET A 519 20.23 30.50 3.03
CA MET A 519 19.43 31.51 3.73
C MET A 519 20.18 32.84 3.77
N ASP A 520 21.44 32.85 4.18
CA ASP A 520 22.25 34.07 4.23
C ASP A 520 22.44 34.70 2.84
N TYR A 521 22.62 33.87 1.80
CA TYR A 521 22.69 34.34 0.42
C TYR A 521 21.41 35.05 -0.05
N PHE A 522 20.23 34.42 0.14
CA PHE A 522 18.97 35.04 -0.28
C PHE A 522 18.56 36.20 0.62
N TRP A 523 18.92 36.17 1.90
CA TRP A 523 18.75 37.29 2.81
C TRP A 523 19.50 38.53 2.30
N GLU A 524 20.78 38.37 1.92
CA GLU A 524 21.59 39.47 1.40
C GLU A 524 21.01 40.04 0.10
N LYS A 525 20.39 39.21 -0.75
CA LYS A 525 19.70 39.67 -1.97
C LYS A 525 18.51 40.59 -1.68
N PHE A 526 17.82 40.44 -0.54
CA PHE A 526 16.82 41.42 -0.09
C PHE A 526 17.48 42.70 0.45
N SER A 527 18.57 42.56 1.21
CA SER A 527 19.35 43.70 1.73
C SER A 527 19.88 44.59 0.59
N GLU A 528 20.47 44.00 -0.45
CA GLU A 528 20.97 44.69 -1.66
C GLU A 528 19.88 45.52 -2.36
N ARG A 529 18.62 45.12 -2.22
CA ARG A 529 17.46 45.78 -2.80
C ARG A 529 16.83 46.82 -1.88
N GLY A 530 17.32 46.95 -0.65
CA GLY A 530 16.78 47.87 0.34
C GLY A 530 15.41 47.45 0.90
N ASP A 531 15.08 46.16 0.86
CA ASP A 531 13.84 45.65 1.48
C ASP A 531 13.89 45.87 3.00
N GLN A 532 12.80 46.41 3.56
CA GLN A 532 12.70 46.74 4.98
C GLN A 532 12.14 45.59 5.82
N GLU A 533 11.49 44.60 5.19
CA GLU A 533 10.88 43.46 5.89
C GLU A 533 11.20 42.11 5.22
N PRO A 534 12.49 41.75 4.98
CA PRO A 534 12.84 40.50 4.31
C PRO A 534 12.22 39.26 4.97
N GLY A 535 12.08 39.26 6.30
CA GLY A 535 11.50 38.16 7.07
C GLY A 535 10.10 37.70 6.62
N LYS A 536 9.31 38.57 5.97
CA LYS A 536 8.01 38.19 5.38
C LYS A 536 8.14 37.13 4.27
N HIS A 537 9.32 37.00 3.69
CA HIS A 537 9.67 36.04 2.66
C HIS A 537 10.33 34.77 3.21
N PHE A 538 10.44 34.60 4.53
CA PHE A 538 11.08 33.42 5.12
C PHE A 538 10.18 32.69 6.10
N VAL A 539 10.25 31.36 6.06
CA VAL A 539 9.66 30.43 7.04
C VAL A 539 10.75 29.47 7.50
N ALA A 540 10.77 29.15 8.80
CA ALA A 540 11.69 28.15 9.34
C ALA A 540 10.94 26.86 9.70
N ILE A 541 11.56 25.71 9.41
CA ILE A 541 11.16 24.40 9.92
C ILE A 541 12.35 23.81 10.68
N THR A 542 12.21 23.63 11.99
CA THR A 542 13.33 23.21 12.86
C THR A 542 12.83 22.64 14.18
N ASP A 543 13.71 21.97 14.94
CA ASP A 543 13.37 21.55 16.30
C ASP A 543 13.32 22.76 17.26
N PRO A 544 12.56 22.67 18.38
CA PRO A 544 12.59 23.66 19.44
C PRO A 544 14.00 23.90 20.00
N GLY A 545 14.30 25.14 20.38
CA GLY A 545 15.54 25.55 21.03
C GLY A 545 16.77 25.63 20.12
N THR A 546 16.59 25.57 18.80
CA THR A 546 17.71 25.54 17.85
C THR A 546 18.23 26.93 17.46
N LEU A 547 19.44 26.95 16.87
CA LEU A 547 20.01 28.18 16.30
C LEU A 547 19.12 28.76 15.19
N LEU A 548 18.51 27.92 14.35
CA LEU A 548 17.63 28.38 13.28
C LEU A 548 16.36 29.02 13.84
N GLU A 549 15.78 28.48 14.91
CA GLU A 549 14.64 29.11 15.60
C GLU A 549 15.02 30.50 16.11
N THR A 550 16.20 30.62 16.75
CA THR A 550 16.72 31.90 17.25
C THR A 550 16.89 32.91 16.11
N ILE A 551 17.57 32.51 15.03
CA ILE A 551 17.78 33.37 13.86
C ILE A 551 16.45 33.80 13.25
N ALA A 552 15.50 32.87 13.10
CA ALA A 552 14.19 33.15 12.53
C ALA A 552 13.39 34.15 13.39
N GLY A 553 13.49 34.05 14.72
CA GLY A 553 12.91 35.01 15.65
C GLY A 553 13.54 36.40 15.54
N GLU A 554 14.87 36.48 15.53
CA GLU A 554 15.63 37.73 15.41
C GLU A 554 15.42 38.42 14.05
N ARG A 555 15.35 37.64 12.97
CA ARG A 555 15.13 38.11 11.60
C ARG A 555 13.65 38.33 11.25
N GLY A 556 12.74 38.12 12.20
CA GLY A 556 11.30 38.36 12.00
C GLY A 556 10.69 37.52 10.89
N PHE A 557 11.05 36.22 10.82
CA PHE A 557 10.48 35.30 9.84
C PHE A 557 8.96 35.23 9.98
N ARG A 558 8.26 35.08 8.85
CA ARG A 558 6.80 35.03 8.79
C ARG A 558 6.20 34.01 9.76
N ARG A 559 6.81 32.82 9.83
CA ARG A 559 6.45 31.72 10.72
C ARG A 559 7.67 30.86 11.07
N ILE A 560 7.60 30.24 12.23
CA ILE A 560 8.49 29.17 12.67
C ILE A 560 7.59 27.98 12.97
N PHE A 561 7.87 26.83 12.34
CA PHE A 561 7.19 25.59 12.62
C PHE A 561 8.13 24.62 13.32
N SER A 562 7.68 24.11 14.46
CA SER A 562 8.41 23.11 15.24
C SER A 562 8.13 21.71 14.72
N SER A 563 9.17 20.89 14.56
CA SER A 563 9.03 19.45 14.35
C SER A 563 9.00 18.68 15.68
N PRO A 564 8.36 17.49 15.72
CA PRO A 564 8.56 16.56 16.83
C PRO A 564 10.03 16.13 16.93
N GLU A 565 10.63 16.29 18.11
CA GLU A 565 12.02 15.91 18.38
C GLU A 565 12.22 14.39 18.18
N GLU A 566 11.15 13.64 18.43
CA GLU A 566 11.02 12.19 18.48
C GLU A 566 11.04 11.51 17.09
N VAL A 567 11.19 12.29 16.01
CA VAL A 567 11.10 11.82 14.62
C VAL A 567 12.42 12.05 13.88
N GLY A 568 13.15 11.00 13.53
CA GLY A 568 14.37 11.15 12.71
C GLY A 568 14.10 11.83 11.35
N GLY A 569 15.06 12.60 10.83
CA GLY A 569 14.86 13.37 9.59
C GLY A 569 14.41 12.53 8.38
N ARG A 570 14.97 11.33 8.18
CA ARG A 570 14.57 10.41 7.10
C ARG A 570 13.21 9.72 7.31
N TYR A 571 12.66 9.77 8.53
CA TYR A 571 11.33 9.27 8.92
C TYR A 571 10.30 10.40 9.08
N SER A 572 10.56 11.57 8.46
CA SER A 572 9.78 12.81 8.69
C SER A 572 8.87 13.19 7.53
N ALA A 573 8.68 12.30 6.54
CA ALA A 573 7.92 12.59 5.33
C ALA A 573 6.46 12.99 5.63
N LEU A 574 5.83 12.37 6.63
CA LEU A 574 4.48 12.69 7.11
C LEU A 574 4.48 13.61 8.34
N SER A 575 5.55 14.37 8.54
CA SER A 575 5.62 15.48 9.50
C SER A 575 5.54 16.83 8.79
N VAL A 576 5.70 17.92 9.53
CA VAL A 576 5.83 19.28 8.99
C VAL A 576 6.88 19.40 7.87
N PHE A 577 7.97 18.63 7.90
CA PHE A 577 9.01 18.70 6.85
C PHE A 577 8.52 18.30 5.47
N GLY A 578 7.60 17.35 5.36
CA GLY A 578 6.99 16.97 4.08
C GLY A 578 5.64 17.63 3.85
N LEU A 579 4.81 17.73 4.88
CA LEU A 579 3.40 18.13 4.74
C LEU A 579 3.19 19.63 4.59
N LEU A 580 4.02 20.48 5.23
CA LEU A 580 3.93 21.92 4.99
C LEU A 580 4.28 22.26 3.53
N PRO A 581 5.42 21.79 2.97
CA PRO A 581 5.68 21.91 1.53
C PRO A 581 4.55 21.38 0.65
N ALA A 582 3.99 20.21 0.97
CA ALA A 582 2.87 19.62 0.22
C ALA A 582 1.63 20.53 0.24
N ALA A 583 1.26 21.05 1.41
CA ALA A 583 0.14 21.97 1.57
C ALA A 583 0.35 23.24 0.73
N LEU A 584 1.55 23.83 0.75
CA LEU A 584 1.86 25.02 -0.06
C LEU A 584 1.79 24.74 -1.57
N MET A 585 2.12 23.53 -2.00
CA MET A 585 1.93 23.08 -3.39
C MET A 585 0.46 22.84 -3.78
N GLY A 586 -0.49 22.95 -2.85
CA GLY A 586 -1.90 22.68 -3.08
C GLY A 586 -2.27 21.18 -3.10
N ILE A 587 -1.41 20.33 -2.53
CA ILE A 587 -1.66 18.89 -2.40
C ILE A 587 -2.57 18.63 -1.20
N GLU A 588 -3.52 17.69 -1.33
CA GLU A 588 -4.45 17.36 -0.26
C GLU A 588 -3.78 16.55 0.86
N THR A 589 -3.24 17.26 1.85
CA THR A 589 -2.51 16.64 2.98
C THR A 589 -3.36 15.68 3.82
N ARG A 590 -4.69 15.84 3.85
CA ARG A 590 -5.55 14.89 4.57
C ARG A 590 -5.56 13.52 3.91
N ASP A 591 -5.47 13.48 2.59
CA ASP A 591 -5.44 12.24 1.83
C ASP A 591 -4.07 11.55 1.97
N LEU A 592 -2.97 12.31 2.01
CA LEU A 592 -1.64 11.77 2.37
C LEU A 592 -1.66 11.09 3.75
N LEU A 593 -2.19 11.79 4.76
CA LEU A 593 -2.31 11.26 6.12
C LEU A 593 -3.26 10.05 6.19
N GLN A 594 -4.39 10.09 5.49
CA GLN A 594 -5.32 8.96 5.41
C GLN A 594 -4.64 7.72 4.81
N GLY A 595 -3.80 7.89 3.79
CA GLY A 595 -2.97 6.81 3.25
C GLY A 595 -2.05 6.20 4.30
N GLY A 596 -1.27 7.05 4.98
CA GLY A 596 -0.37 6.62 6.06
C GLY A 596 -1.10 5.88 7.18
N GLU A 597 -2.27 6.36 7.61
CA GLU A 597 -3.09 5.71 8.64
C GLU A 597 -3.63 4.35 8.21
N ARG A 598 -4.07 4.22 6.95
CA ARG A 598 -4.52 2.93 6.41
C ARG A 598 -3.39 1.92 6.42
N MET A 599 -2.18 2.32 6.03
CA MET A 599 -1.01 1.45 6.09
C MET A 599 -0.60 1.14 7.53
N ALA A 600 -0.62 2.13 8.43
CA ALA A 600 -0.36 1.94 9.85
C ALA A 600 -1.34 0.94 10.48
N ALA A 601 -2.64 1.02 10.13
CA ALA A 601 -3.65 0.06 10.53
C ALA A 601 -3.37 -1.35 10.00
N ALA A 602 -2.93 -1.48 8.74
CA ALA A 602 -2.49 -2.75 8.15
C ALA A 602 -1.20 -3.30 8.78
N CYS A 603 -0.46 -2.46 9.50
CA CYS A 603 0.78 -2.81 10.18
C CYS A 603 0.65 -2.94 11.71
N GLN A 604 -0.57 -2.92 12.26
CA GLN A 604 -0.82 -3.04 13.69
C GLN A 604 -0.31 -4.37 14.28
N PRO A 605 0.00 -4.43 15.59
CA PRO A 605 0.49 -5.65 16.26
C PRO A 605 -0.41 -6.88 16.11
N SER A 606 -1.73 -6.67 15.94
CA SER A 606 -2.70 -7.76 15.77
C SER A 606 -2.65 -8.42 14.38
N ILE A 607 -1.88 -7.87 13.44
CA ILE A 607 -1.76 -8.38 12.08
C ILE A 607 -0.54 -9.31 12.00
N GLU A 608 -0.77 -10.55 11.57
CA GLU A 608 0.30 -11.55 11.40
C GLU A 608 1.41 -11.03 10.47
N PRO A 609 2.70 -11.33 10.73
CA PRO A 609 3.82 -10.76 9.96
C PRO A 609 3.73 -10.96 8.44
N VAL A 610 3.20 -12.09 7.98
CA VAL A 610 3.01 -12.36 6.54
C VAL A 610 1.96 -11.46 5.87
N ARG A 611 1.00 -10.95 6.64
CA ARG A 611 -0.05 -10.03 6.19
C ARG A 611 0.27 -8.57 6.49
N ASN A 612 1.23 -8.32 7.38
CA ASN A 612 1.69 -7.00 7.76
C ASN A 612 2.67 -6.48 6.69
N PRO A 613 2.28 -5.47 5.87
CA PRO A 613 3.08 -5.08 4.71
C PRO A 613 4.49 -4.55 5.06
N GLY A 614 4.64 -3.90 6.23
CA GLY A 614 5.93 -3.42 6.72
C GLY A 614 6.81 -4.56 7.24
N LEU A 615 6.27 -5.45 8.09
CA LEU A 615 7.04 -6.61 8.58
C LEU A 615 7.48 -7.53 7.43
N PHE A 616 6.61 -7.75 6.45
CA PHE A 616 6.92 -8.54 5.26
C PHE A 616 8.04 -7.92 4.42
N LEU A 617 7.94 -6.62 4.12
CA LEU A 617 8.98 -5.90 3.40
C LEU A 617 10.33 -5.99 4.13
N GLY A 618 10.33 -5.76 5.44
CA GLY A 618 11.54 -5.85 6.26
C GLY A 618 12.15 -7.25 6.31
N ALA A 619 11.31 -8.29 6.38
CA ALA A 619 11.77 -9.69 6.30
C ALA A 619 12.47 -9.98 4.97
N VAL A 620 11.90 -9.55 3.85
CA VAL A 620 12.51 -9.75 2.51
C VAL A 620 13.85 -9.02 2.40
N LEU A 621 13.92 -7.75 2.80
CA LEU A 621 15.15 -6.95 2.74
C LEU A 621 16.24 -7.50 3.66
N GLY A 622 15.90 -7.83 4.91
CA GLY A 622 16.85 -8.37 5.88
C GLY A 622 17.38 -9.76 5.51
N VAL A 623 16.52 -10.64 4.96
CA VAL A 623 16.94 -11.94 4.44
C VAL A 623 17.81 -11.78 3.19
N ALA A 624 17.47 -10.86 2.29
CA ALA A 624 18.33 -10.57 1.14
C ALA A 624 19.75 -10.17 1.56
N HIS A 625 19.90 -9.28 2.55
CA HIS A 625 21.21 -8.94 3.12
C HIS A 625 21.97 -10.18 3.64
N ARG A 626 21.31 -11.03 4.45
CA ARG A 626 21.94 -12.26 5.00
C ARG A 626 22.43 -13.23 3.92
N HIS A 627 21.82 -13.22 2.74
CA HIS A 627 22.22 -14.03 1.59
C HIS A 627 23.19 -13.32 0.62
N GLY A 628 23.78 -12.19 1.03
CA GLY A 628 24.71 -11.44 0.19
C GLY A 628 24.03 -10.75 -1.00
N ARG A 629 22.71 -10.57 -0.94
CA ARG A 629 21.90 -9.82 -1.91
C ARG A 629 21.59 -8.42 -1.41
N ASP A 630 22.65 -7.71 -1.06
CA ASP A 630 22.62 -6.39 -0.42
C ASP A 630 22.38 -5.24 -1.42
N LYS A 631 22.30 -5.50 -2.73
CA LYS A 631 22.08 -4.49 -3.77
C LYS A 631 20.60 -4.41 -4.14
N ILE A 632 19.89 -3.48 -3.50
CA ILE A 632 18.46 -3.28 -3.67
C ILE A 632 18.21 -2.44 -4.94
N THR A 633 17.88 -3.09 -6.04
CA THR A 633 17.62 -2.43 -7.31
C THR A 633 16.16 -1.97 -7.38
N LEU A 634 15.95 -0.65 -7.31
CA LEU A 634 14.62 -0.05 -7.25
C LEU A 634 14.16 0.35 -8.65
N PHE A 635 13.06 -0.25 -9.09
CA PHE A 635 12.33 0.16 -10.28
C PHE A 635 10.95 0.65 -9.91
N ALA A 636 10.41 1.55 -10.72
CA ALA A 636 9.07 2.08 -10.53
C ALA A 636 8.40 2.31 -11.89
N ASP A 637 7.07 2.22 -11.92
CA ASP A 637 6.30 2.68 -13.08
C ASP A 637 6.36 4.21 -13.25
N PRO A 638 6.07 4.73 -14.45
CA PRO A 638 6.09 6.17 -14.73
C PRO A 638 5.29 7.01 -13.74
N GLY A 639 5.93 8.03 -13.18
CA GLY A 639 5.38 8.93 -12.16
C GLY A 639 5.59 8.46 -10.72
N LEU A 640 6.11 7.25 -10.49
CA LEU A 640 6.53 6.77 -9.16
C LEU A 640 8.05 6.86 -8.97
N GLU A 641 8.84 7.11 -10.01
CA GLU A 641 10.30 7.17 -9.94
C GLU A 641 10.83 8.15 -8.87
N PRO A 642 10.28 9.35 -8.68
CA PRO A 642 10.81 10.27 -7.66
C PRO A 642 10.82 9.67 -6.24
N LEU A 643 9.90 8.76 -5.93
CA LEU A 643 9.83 8.11 -4.63
C LEU A 643 11.08 7.25 -4.33
N VAL A 644 11.71 6.67 -5.36
CA VAL A 644 12.86 5.79 -5.14
C VAL A 644 14.06 6.54 -4.59
N ASP A 645 14.19 7.85 -4.87
CA ASP A 645 15.25 8.70 -4.32
C ASP A 645 15.07 8.92 -2.81
N TRP A 646 13.83 9.04 -2.33
CA TRP A 646 13.55 9.10 -0.90
C TRP A 646 13.80 7.74 -0.21
N ILE A 647 13.39 6.64 -0.86
CA ILE A 647 13.66 5.27 -0.37
C ILE A 647 15.18 5.02 -0.30
N GLU A 648 15.95 5.56 -1.24
CA GLU A 648 17.42 5.48 -1.25
C GLU A 648 18.01 6.02 0.06
N GLN A 649 17.62 7.23 0.45
CA GLN A 649 18.05 7.81 1.71
C GLN A 649 17.64 6.94 2.89
N LEU A 650 16.36 6.56 2.95
CA LEU A 650 15.81 5.83 4.08
C LEU A 650 16.59 4.54 4.33
N ILE A 651 16.81 3.73 3.29
CA ILE A 651 17.54 2.47 3.38
C ILE A 651 19.02 2.69 3.70
N ALA A 652 19.69 3.58 2.95
CA ALA A 652 21.14 3.74 3.05
C ALA A 652 21.56 4.30 4.42
N GLU A 653 20.86 5.32 4.93
CA GLU A 653 21.17 5.89 6.24
C GLU A 653 20.79 4.98 7.40
N SER A 654 19.67 4.25 7.28
CA SER A 654 19.22 3.38 8.38
C SER A 654 20.11 2.16 8.51
N SER A 655 20.45 1.50 7.39
CA SER A 655 21.16 0.22 7.41
C SER A 655 22.69 0.31 7.32
N GLY A 656 23.24 1.41 6.80
CA GLY A 656 24.65 1.55 6.44
C GLY A 656 25.59 1.84 7.61
N LYS A 657 25.75 0.89 8.54
CA LYS A 657 26.52 1.04 9.79
C LYS A 657 27.29 -0.22 10.13
N GLU A 658 28.35 -0.09 10.91
CA GLU A 658 29.11 -1.21 11.47
C GLU A 658 29.61 -2.22 10.42
N GLY A 659 29.91 -1.76 9.21
CA GLY A 659 30.34 -2.61 8.09
C GLY A 659 29.20 -3.38 7.40
N MET A 660 27.95 -3.15 7.81
CA MET A 660 26.73 -3.73 7.26
C MET A 660 25.94 -2.70 6.45
N GLY A 661 24.97 -3.17 5.67
CA GLY A 661 24.01 -2.28 5.03
C GLY A 661 23.47 -2.78 3.70
N LEU A 662 22.36 -2.19 3.31
CA LEU A 662 21.73 -2.38 2.01
C LEU A 662 22.13 -1.21 1.10
N LEU A 663 22.65 -1.51 -0.08
CA LEU A 663 22.96 -0.53 -1.12
C LEU A 663 21.73 -0.37 -2.05
N PRO A 664 20.93 0.70 -1.89
CA PRO A 664 19.89 1.03 -2.85
C PRO A 664 20.50 1.48 -4.18
N ILE A 665 19.89 1.05 -5.27
CA ILE A 665 20.31 1.35 -6.64
C ILE A 665 19.12 1.99 -7.35
N VAL A 666 19.22 3.31 -7.54
CA VAL A 666 18.21 4.14 -8.21
C VAL A 666 18.70 4.61 -9.59
N GLY A 667 17.78 4.86 -10.51
CA GLY A 667 18.07 5.38 -11.85
C GLY A 667 18.85 4.41 -12.77
N GLU A 668 19.01 3.14 -12.39
CA GLU A 668 19.61 2.12 -13.28
C GLU A 668 18.56 1.69 -14.33
N PRO A 669 18.81 1.79 -15.66
CA PRO A 669 17.77 1.47 -16.64
C PRO A 669 17.39 -0.03 -16.68
N PRO A 670 16.14 -0.48 -16.69
CA PRO A 670 15.81 -1.91 -16.66
C PRO A 670 16.40 -2.75 -17.83
N GLY A 671 17.11 -3.83 -17.51
CA GLY A 671 17.75 -4.77 -18.43
C GLY A 671 17.20 -6.20 -18.32
N PRO A 672 17.63 -7.15 -19.19
CA PRO A 672 17.31 -8.56 -19.05
C PRO A 672 18.03 -9.20 -17.84
N GLY A 673 17.49 -10.29 -17.26
CA GLY A 673 18.08 -10.90 -16.04
C GLY A 673 19.57 -11.24 -16.12
N LYS A 674 20.07 -11.66 -17.29
CA LYS A 674 21.49 -12.03 -17.49
C LYS A 674 22.51 -10.90 -17.31
N VAL A 675 22.07 -9.64 -17.24
CA VAL A 675 22.98 -8.49 -17.07
C VAL A 675 23.10 -8.05 -15.62
N TYR A 676 22.48 -8.74 -14.67
CA TYR A 676 22.59 -8.39 -13.25
C TYR A 676 23.47 -9.41 -12.52
N GLY A 677 24.18 -8.92 -11.51
CA GLY A 677 24.88 -9.78 -10.55
C GLY A 677 23.92 -10.61 -9.69
N GLU A 678 24.44 -11.67 -9.09
CA GLU A 678 23.70 -12.52 -8.14
C GLU A 678 23.49 -11.84 -6.78
N ASP A 679 24.08 -10.66 -6.56
CA ASP A 679 23.96 -9.82 -5.36
C ASP A 679 22.72 -8.90 -5.38
N ARG A 680 21.88 -9.00 -6.42
CA ARG A 680 20.67 -8.17 -6.54
C ARG A 680 19.46 -8.77 -5.83
N LEU A 681 18.67 -7.87 -5.23
CA LEU A 681 17.23 -8.00 -5.02
C LEU A 681 16.57 -6.89 -5.84
N ILE A 682 15.64 -7.23 -6.74
CA ILE A 682 14.86 -6.22 -7.48
C ILE A 682 13.59 -5.93 -6.69
N VAL A 683 13.32 -4.65 -6.42
CA VAL A 683 12.03 -4.19 -5.90
C VAL A 683 11.38 -3.31 -6.96
N TYR A 684 10.14 -3.64 -7.32
CA TYR A 684 9.39 -2.95 -8.36
C TYR A 684 8.12 -2.32 -7.77
N LEU A 685 8.05 -1.00 -7.79
CA LEU A 685 6.86 -0.22 -7.45
C LEU A 685 5.94 -0.20 -8.68
N ARG A 686 4.86 -0.96 -8.61
CA ARG A 686 3.97 -1.27 -9.73
C ARG A 686 2.62 -0.58 -9.55
N GLU A 687 2.17 0.10 -10.60
CA GLU A 687 0.81 0.61 -10.74
C GLU A 687 0.22 0.07 -12.05
N GLU A 688 0.81 0.42 -13.19
CA GLU A 688 0.35 0.02 -14.52
C GLU A 688 1.02 -1.27 -15.05
N GLY A 689 2.12 -1.72 -14.44
CA GLY A 689 2.79 -2.95 -14.84
C GLY A 689 3.70 -2.80 -16.07
N THR A 690 4.32 -1.62 -16.29
CA THR A 690 5.17 -1.38 -17.47
C THR A 690 6.36 -2.32 -17.58
N LEU A 691 6.80 -2.94 -16.46
CA LEU A 691 7.90 -3.90 -16.40
C LEU A 691 7.45 -5.37 -16.22
N ASP A 692 6.15 -5.69 -16.26
CA ASP A 692 5.63 -7.04 -16.00
C ASP A 692 6.26 -8.11 -16.90
N ARG A 693 6.50 -7.77 -18.17
CA ARG A 693 7.14 -8.70 -19.13
C ARG A 693 8.59 -9.04 -18.77
N ARG A 694 9.25 -8.22 -17.95
CA ARG A 694 10.65 -8.43 -17.51
C ARG A 694 10.75 -9.31 -16.28
N ILE A 695 9.73 -9.32 -15.41
CA ILE A 695 9.71 -10.09 -14.16
C ILE A 695 10.07 -11.56 -14.41
N GLY A 696 9.43 -12.20 -15.38
CA GLY A 696 9.72 -13.60 -15.71
C GLY A 696 11.16 -13.84 -16.19
N GLY A 697 11.80 -12.84 -16.80
CA GLY A 697 13.21 -12.90 -17.19
C GLY A 697 14.16 -12.81 -15.99
N TRP A 698 13.87 -11.93 -15.03
CA TRP A 698 14.65 -11.81 -13.79
C TRP A 698 14.56 -13.07 -12.94
N ILE A 699 13.35 -13.63 -12.79
CA ILE A 699 13.12 -14.89 -12.08
C ILE A 699 13.88 -16.06 -12.72
N ARG A 700 13.85 -16.17 -14.06
CA ARG A 700 14.62 -17.22 -14.78
C ARG A 700 16.13 -17.09 -14.55
N SER A 701 16.63 -15.87 -14.33
CA SER A 701 18.02 -15.57 -13.97
C SER A 701 18.31 -15.70 -12.47
N GLN A 702 17.40 -16.30 -11.67
CA GLN A 702 17.57 -16.48 -10.22
C GLN A 702 17.77 -15.18 -9.43
N ILE A 703 17.19 -14.08 -9.93
CA ILE A 703 17.15 -12.79 -9.24
C ILE A 703 15.81 -12.71 -8.49
N PRO A 704 15.82 -12.61 -7.15
CA PRO A 704 14.63 -12.33 -6.38
C PRO A 704 13.98 -11.01 -6.81
N VAL A 705 12.66 -11.03 -6.95
CA VAL A 705 11.84 -9.88 -7.29
C VAL A 705 10.78 -9.71 -6.22
N LEU A 706 10.70 -8.52 -5.65
CA LEU A 706 9.60 -8.08 -4.81
C LEU A 706 8.81 -7.04 -5.60
N VAL A 707 7.50 -7.23 -5.73
CA VAL A 707 6.62 -6.24 -6.38
C VAL A 707 5.71 -5.65 -5.32
N LEU A 708 5.68 -4.34 -5.25
CA LEU A 708 4.82 -3.57 -4.36
C LEU A 708 3.79 -2.86 -5.23
N GLU A 709 2.54 -3.29 -5.13
CA GLU A 709 1.41 -2.69 -5.84
C GLU A 709 1.02 -1.38 -5.13
N THR A 710 0.77 -0.32 -5.89
CA THR A 710 0.36 0.98 -5.36
C THR A 710 -0.48 1.77 -6.38
N VAL A 711 -1.06 2.88 -5.92
CA VAL A 711 -1.70 3.90 -6.75
C VAL A 711 -0.92 5.21 -6.65
N ARG A 712 -0.83 5.97 -7.74
CA ARG A 712 -0.12 7.25 -7.82
C ARG A 712 -1.06 8.41 -7.47
N ASP A 713 -1.54 8.39 -6.24
CA ASP A 713 -2.32 9.47 -5.61
C ASP A 713 -1.80 9.76 -4.20
N GLU A 714 -2.33 10.79 -3.56
CA GLU A 714 -1.98 11.20 -2.20
C GLU A 714 -2.02 10.03 -1.21
N LYS A 715 -3.06 9.19 -1.27
CA LYS A 715 -3.25 8.06 -0.33
C LYS A 715 -2.21 6.97 -0.59
N GLY A 716 -1.90 6.69 -1.85
CA GLY A 716 -0.88 5.72 -2.23
C GLY A 716 0.52 6.15 -1.78
N PHE A 717 0.90 7.42 -2.00
CA PHE A 717 2.17 7.94 -1.50
C PHE A 717 2.25 7.89 0.03
N GLY A 718 1.20 8.36 0.73
CA GLY A 718 1.12 8.29 2.19
C GLY A 718 1.29 6.87 2.73
N SER A 719 0.68 5.89 2.06
CA SER A 719 0.82 4.47 2.40
C SER A 719 2.26 3.97 2.21
N LEU A 720 2.91 4.33 1.10
CA LEU A 720 4.26 3.88 0.79
C LEU A 720 5.31 4.47 1.74
N PHE A 721 5.19 5.74 2.14
CA PHE A 721 6.10 6.34 3.13
C PHE A 721 6.11 5.48 4.41
N PHE A 722 4.94 5.22 4.98
CA PHE A 722 4.83 4.43 6.20
C PHE A 722 5.31 2.98 6.01
N GLN A 723 4.94 2.33 4.90
CA GLN A 723 5.33 0.94 4.64
C GLN A 723 6.85 0.79 4.58
N TRP A 724 7.53 1.70 3.88
CA TRP A 724 8.99 1.68 3.74
C TRP A 724 9.70 2.06 5.04
N GLU A 725 9.18 3.02 5.82
CA GLU A 725 9.70 3.35 7.14
C GLU A 725 9.71 2.11 8.06
N LEU A 726 8.56 1.44 8.19
CA LEU A 726 8.47 0.22 9.00
C LEU A 726 9.30 -0.93 8.43
N GLY A 727 9.24 -1.15 7.12
CA GLY A 727 10.03 -2.20 6.46
C GLY A 727 11.54 -2.00 6.65
N THR A 728 12.02 -0.77 6.56
CA THR A 728 13.45 -0.46 6.76
C THR A 728 13.86 -0.68 8.22
N ALA A 729 13.06 -0.23 9.19
CA ALA A 729 13.33 -0.45 10.60
C ALA A 729 13.40 -1.96 10.93
N VAL A 730 12.48 -2.76 10.39
CA VAL A 730 12.46 -4.22 10.58
C VAL A 730 13.64 -4.89 9.87
N ALA A 731 14.02 -4.43 8.67
CA ALA A 731 15.21 -4.92 7.99
C ALA A 731 16.47 -4.67 8.84
N CYS A 732 16.60 -3.49 9.45
CA CYS A 732 17.71 -3.16 10.34
C CYS A 732 17.74 -4.04 11.60
N HIS A 733 16.58 -4.37 12.17
CA HIS A 733 16.49 -5.37 13.26
C HIS A 733 17.05 -6.73 12.83
N ILE A 734 16.69 -7.21 11.64
CA ILE A 734 17.17 -8.50 11.10
C ILE A 734 18.66 -8.46 10.76
N ILE A 735 19.17 -7.33 10.27
CA ILE A 735 20.59 -7.09 9.97
C ILE A 735 21.41 -6.97 11.27
N GLY A 736 20.80 -6.42 12.33
CA GLY A 736 21.42 -6.21 13.64
C GLY A 736 22.11 -4.85 13.78
N VAL A 737 21.54 -3.79 13.20
CA VAL A 737 22.06 -2.41 13.30
C VAL A 737 21.00 -1.44 13.81
N ASN A 738 21.44 -0.32 14.38
CA ASN A 738 20.56 0.77 14.79
C ASN A 738 19.96 1.46 13.56
N ALA A 739 18.62 1.45 13.44
CA ALA A 739 17.91 2.03 12.31
C ALA A 739 17.84 3.57 12.33
N PHE A 740 18.11 4.21 13.48
CA PHE A 740 17.67 5.58 13.76
C PHE A 740 18.80 6.60 13.96
N ASP A 741 20.02 6.14 14.23
CA ASP A 741 21.22 6.97 14.35
C ASP A 741 21.90 7.22 12.97
N GLN A 742 23.00 7.97 12.95
CA GLN A 742 23.81 8.27 11.75
C GLN A 742 25.24 8.77 12.08
N PRO A 743 26.07 7.94 12.72
CA PRO A 743 27.33 8.39 13.32
C PRO A 743 28.40 8.81 12.29
N ASP A 744 28.40 8.26 11.08
CA ASP A 744 29.50 8.42 10.13
C ASP A 744 29.37 9.64 9.23
N VAL A 745 28.18 10.23 9.12
CA VAL A 745 27.97 11.51 8.41
C VAL A 745 28.81 12.63 9.04
N GLN A 746 29.02 12.57 10.36
CA GLN A 746 29.71 13.61 11.11
C GLN A 746 31.18 13.77 10.69
N ARG A 747 31.85 12.68 10.25
CA ARG A 747 33.27 12.69 9.86
C ARG A 747 33.56 13.66 8.70
N ALA A 748 32.68 13.69 7.69
CA ALA A 748 32.84 14.60 6.56
C ALA A 748 32.53 16.06 6.97
N LYS A 749 31.56 16.25 7.86
CA LYS A 749 31.21 17.58 8.41
C LYS A 749 32.38 18.19 9.18
N GLU A 750 32.99 17.43 10.08
CA GLU A 750 34.15 17.86 10.86
C GLU A 750 35.34 18.22 9.97
N LYS A 751 35.66 17.37 8.99
CA LYS A 751 36.73 17.64 8.03
C LYS A 751 36.46 18.91 7.21
N THR A 752 35.23 19.13 6.77
CA THR A 752 34.83 20.35 6.05
C THR A 752 35.07 21.58 6.92
N VAL A 753 34.62 21.55 8.18
CA VAL A 753 34.82 22.65 9.13
C VAL A 753 36.30 22.95 9.36
N ASP A 754 37.14 21.92 9.50
CA ASP A 754 38.57 22.09 9.70
C ASP A 754 39.31 22.61 8.45
N LEU A 755 38.86 22.23 7.26
CA LEU A 755 39.34 22.78 6.00
C LEU A 755 38.99 24.26 5.88
N ILE A 756 37.77 24.66 6.24
CA ILE A 756 37.35 26.09 6.25
C ILE A 756 38.18 26.89 7.26
N LYS A 757 38.38 26.37 8.48
CA LYS A 757 39.26 27.01 9.48
C LYS A 757 40.70 27.18 8.97
N THR A 758 41.19 26.19 8.22
CA THR A 758 42.54 26.24 7.63
C THR A 758 42.61 27.26 6.50
N TYR A 759 41.59 27.33 5.65
CA TYR A 759 41.47 28.35 4.60
C TYR A 759 41.49 29.75 5.21
N ASN A 760 40.67 30.05 6.22
CA ASN A 760 40.63 31.37 6.85
C ASN A 760 41.99 31.77 7.47
N LYS A 761 42.82 30.80 7.88
CA LYS A 761 44.16 31.07 8.42
C LYS A 761 45.24 31.24 7.35
N ARG A 762 45.13 30.55 6.21
CA ARG A 762 46.21 30.42 5.21
C ARG A 762 45.90 31.07 3.85
N GLY A 763 44.65 31.42 3.58
CA GLY A 763 44.16 31.91 2.29
C GLY A 763 44.05 30.86 1.19
N SER A 764 44.25 29.57 1.49
CA SER A 764 44.15 28.48 0.51
C SER A 764 43.71 27.16 1.13
N LEU A 765 42.99 26.34 0.34
CA LEU A 765 42.55 25.00 0.76
C LEU A 765 43.71 23.99 0.61
N PRO A 766 43.99 23.17 1.62
CA PRO A 766 44.91 22.05 1.48
C PRO A 766 44.43 21.06 0.43
N GLN A 767 45.21 20.84 -0.63
CA GLN A 767 44.89 19.85 -1.66
C GLN A 767 45.41 18.46 -1.26
N PRO A 768 44.66 17.38 -1.54
CA PRO A 768 45.19 16.02 -1.46
C PRO A 768 46.40 15.85 -2.38
N LYS A 769 47.31 14.92 -2.05
CA LYS A 769 48.45 14.61 -2.92
C LYS A 769 47.93 13.93 -4.20
N ALA A 770 48.32 14.46 -5.37
CA ALA A 770 47.99 13.85 -6.65
C ALA A 770 48.65 12.48 -6.79
N LEU A 771 47.85 11.48 -7.15
CA LEU A 771 48.31 10.15 -7.54
C LEU A 771 48.74 10.15 -9.02
N TRP A 772 48.05 10.93 -9.85
CA TRP A 772 48.34 11.13 -11.27
C TRP A 772 47.80 12.50 -11.71
N GLN A 773 48.40 13.14 -12.71
CA GLN A 773 47.92 14.40 -13.26
C GLN A 773 48.38 14.59 -14.73
N ASP A 774 47.53 15.19 -15.54
CA ASP A 774 47.88 15.76 -16.85
C ASP A 774 47.41 17.23 -16.95
N GLU A 775 47.35 17.81 -18.16
CA GLU A 775 46.91 19.19 -18.37
C GLU A 775 45.43 19.46 -18.02
N LYS A 776 44.57 18.43 -18.03
CA LYS A 776 43.10 18.58 -17.96
C LYS A 776 42.47 17.87 -16.76
N VAL A 777 43.12 16.83 -16.24
CA VAL A 777 42.60 15.95 -15.21
C VAL A 777 43.66 15.68 -14.15
N THR A 778 43.29 15.86 -12.89
CA THR A 778 44.08 15.42 -11.73
C THR A 778 43.35 14.28 -11.03
N ILE A 779 44.07 13.20 -10.72
CA ILE A 779 43.55 12.06 -9.96
C ILE A 779 44.20 12.03 -8.57
N PHE A 780 43.37 12.08 -7.54
CA PHE A 780 43.74 11.92 -6.13
C PHE A 780 43.36 10.51 -5.65
N GLY A 781 44.16 9.94 -4.76
CA GLY A 781 43.92 8.62 -4.19
C GLY A 781 45.11 8.16 -3.36
N GLU A 782 45.05 6.92 -2.85
CA GLU A 782 46.12 6.33 -2.05
C GLU A 782 47.06 5.45 -2.90
N PRO A 783 48.39 5.68 -2.87
CA PRO A 783 49.36 4.91 -3.66
C PRO A 783 49.34 3.39 -3.41
N ARG A 784 48.84 2.95 -2.25
CA ARG A 784 48.72 1.52 -1.93
C ARG A 784 47.74 0.78 -2.83
N PHE A 785 46.80 1.48 -3.47
CA PHE A 785 45.80 0.86 -4.35
C PHE A 785 46.27 0.76 -5.81
N ILE A 786 47.11 1.69 -6.27
CA ILE A 786 47.64 1.72 -7.64
C ILE A 786 49.15 2.00 -7.61
N HIS A 787 49.94 1.00 -7.97
CA HIS A 787 51.39 1.10 -8.06
C HIS A 787 51.80 1.66 -9.44
N GLY A 788 52.84 2.49 -9.50
CA GLY A 788 53.36 3.03 -10.77
C GLY A 788 52.46 4.05 -11.45
N ALA A 789 51.53 4.68 -10.71
CA ALA A 789 50.49 5.56 -11.28
C ALA A 789 51.03 6.61 -12.27
N HIS A 790 52.14 7.28 -11.95
CA HIS A 790 52.72 8.37 -12.75
C HIS A 790 53.19 7.99 -14.18
N GLU A 791 53.34 6.70 -14.49
CA GLU A 791 53.83 6.23 -15.79
C GLU A 791 52.69 5.91 -16.78
N ASN A 792 51.44 5.97 -16.33
CA ASN A 792 50.26 5.55 -17.09
C ASN A 792 49.60 6.72 -17.86
N SER A 793 48.91 6.39 -18.95
CA SER A 793 47.90 7.23 -19.59
C SER A 793 46.63 7.35 -18.73
N LEU A 794 45.74 8.29 -19.05
CA LEU A 794 44.44 8.42 -18.38
C LEU A 794 43.62 7.13 -18.53
N GLU A 795 43.61 6.54 -19.72
CA GLU A 795 42.90 5.30 -20.02
C GLU A 795 43.41 4.11 -19.19
N GLU A 796 44.73 3.99 -19.04
CA GLU A 796 45.37 2.98 -18.18
C GLU A 796 45.06 3.22 -16.70
N MET A 797 45.05 4.47 -16.24
CA MET A 797 44.64 4.82 -14.87
C MET A 797 43.18 4.42 -14.62
N LEU A 798 42.27 4.74 -15.53
CA LEU A 798 40.86 4.34 -15.42
C LEU A 798 40.70 2.82 -15.44
N ALA A 799 41.46 2.12 -16.28
CA ALA A 799 41.48 0.65 -16.31
C ALA A 799 41.95 0.05 -14.98
N LEU A 800 43.00 0.61 -14.35
CA LEU A 800 43.50 0.17 -13.05
C LEU A 800 42.51 0.44 -11.91
N ILE A 801 41.76 1.55 -11.97
CA ILE A 801 40.69 1.83 -11.01
C ILE A 801 39.54 0.83 -11.19
N LEU A 802 39.08 0.64 -12.43
CA LEU A 802 37.97 -0.28 -12.73
C LEU A 802 38.33 -1.75 -12.43
N GLY A 803 39.59 -2.15 -12.64
CA GLY A 803 40.09 -3.49 -12.36
C GLY A 803 40.10 -3.85 -10.86
N GLN A 804 39.82 -2.89 -9.96
CA GLN A 804 39.64 -3.16 -8.53
C GLN A 804 38.23 -3.61 -8.17
N LEU A 805 37.27 -3.58 -9.11
CA LEU A 805 35.90 -4.05 -8.87
C LEU A 805 35.88 -5.57 -8.72
N GLY A 806 35.58 -6.03 -7.52
CA GLY A 806 35.34 -7.45 -7.24
C GLY A 806 33.96 -7.95 -7.69
N PRO A 807 33.70 -9.26 -7.62
CA PRO A 807 32.46 -9.89 -8.10
C PRO A 807 31.13 -9.37 -7.49
N HIS A 808 31.19 -8.68 -6.35
CA HIS A 808 30.04 -8.13 -5.61
C HIS A 808 30.25 -6.67 -5.21
N ASP A 809 31.22 -6.02 -5.84
CA ASP A 809 31.49 -4.61 -5.59
C ASP A 809 30.58 -3.73 -6.45
N ALA A 810 30.34 -2.52 -5.97
CA ALA A 810 29.66 -1.47 -6.71
C ALA A 810 30.63 -0.34 -7.11
N LEU A 811 30.37 0.30 -8.24
CA LEU A 811 31.01 1.57 -8.60
C LEU A 811 30.10 2.74 -8.22
N ILE A 812 30.59 3.61 -7.35
CA ILE A 812 29.83 4.72 -6.79
C ILE A 812 30.31 6.03 -7.41
N PHE A 813 29.44 6.70 -8.17
CA PHE A 813 29.72 8.02 -8.74
C PHE A 813 29.29 9.11 -7.77
N LEU A 814 30.24 9.94 -7.31
CA LEU A 814 30.00 11.08 -6.42
C LEU A 814 30.32 12.37 -7.16
N ILE A 815 29.32 13.14 -7.57
CA ILE A 815 29.49 14.25 -8.50
C ILE A 815 29.31 15.60 -7.79
N TYR A 816 30.37 16.41 -7.75
CA TYR A 816 30.37 17.80 -7.29
C TYR A 816 30.46 18.74 -8.50
N LEU A 817 29.44 18.64 -9.37
CA LEU A 817 29.27 19.44 -10.58
C LEU A 817 27.79 19.84 -10.71
N PRO A 818 27.46 20.87 -11.50
CA PRO A 818 26.08 21.26 -11.74
C PRO A 818 25.25 20.10 -12.30
N GLN A 819 24.00 19.99 -11.83
CA GLN A 819 23.06 18.98 -12.31
C GLN A 819 22.54 19.36 -13.70
N GLU A 820 23.27 18.93 -14.74
CA GLU A 820 22.88 19.08 -16.14
C GLU A 820 22.34 17.78 -16.73
N ARG A 821 21.19 17.87 -17.43
CA ARG A 821 20.56 16.72 -18.10
C ARG A 821 21.48 16.03 -19.11
N SER A 822 22.33 16.79 -19.79
CA SER A 822 23.35 16.29 -20.74
C SER A 822 24.37 15.40 -20.06
N SER A 823 24.91 15.85 -18.92
CA SER A 823 25.93 15.14 -18.14
C SER A 823 25.35 13.89 -17.47
N ILE A 824 24.16 14.00 -16.86
CA ILE A 824 23.43 12.88 -16.25
C ILE A 824 23.23 11.75 -17.28
N LYS A 825 22.73 12.08 -18.48
CA LYS A 825 22.52 11.08 -19.55
C LYS A 825 23.80 10.36 -19.96
N ARG A 826 24.97 11.00 -19.89
CA ARG A 826 26.26 10.35 -20.21
C ARG A 826 26.70 9.42 -19.09
N ILE A 827 26.56 9.85 -17.85
CA ILE A 827 26.83 9.01 -16.67
C ILE A 827 25.91 7.78 -16.70
N GLU A 828 24.62 7.93 -17.01
CA GLU A 828 23.68 6.83 -17.16
C GLU A 828 24.09 5.82 -18.25
N LYS A 829 24.67 6.29 -19.36
CA LYS A 829 25.22 5.39 -20.40
C LYS A 829 26.38 4.57 -19.87
N VAL A 830 27.32 5.21 -19.16
CA VAL A 830 28.45 4.52 -18.51
C VAL A 830 27.96 3.51 -17.49
N ARG A 831 27.04 3.90 -16.61
CA ARG A 831 26.40 3.01 -15.62
C ARG A 831 25.75 1.78 -16.26
N ARG A 832 24.98 2.00 -17.33
CA ARG A 832 24.36 0.93 -18.13
C ARG A 832 25.41 0.00 -18.73
N LEU A 833 26.48 0.56 -19.30
CA LEU A 833 27.53 -0.23 -19.93
C LEU A 833 28.24 -1.11 -18.91
N ILE A 834 28.60 -0.59 -17.73
CA ILE A 834 29.21 -1.36 -16.65
C ILE A 834 28.30 -2.54 -16.27
N ARG A 835 27.03 -2.26 -15.97
CA ARG A 835 26.08 -3.32 -15.64
C ARG A 835 25.99 -4.37 -16.75
N ASP A 836 25.77 -3.95 -18.00
CA ASP A 836 25.59 -4.88 -19.12
C ASP A 836 26.83 -5.74 -19.40
N ARG A 837 28.02 -5.23 -19.08
CA ARG A 837 29.31 -5.89 -19.33
C ARG A 837 29.82 -6.76 -18.18
N SER A 838 29.51 -6.43 -16.93
CA SER A 838 30.06 -7.13 -15.76
C SER A 838 29.03 -7.54 -14.71
N GLY A 839 27.80 -7.06 -14.80
CA GLY A 839 26.76 -7.26 -13.78
C GLY A 839 26.91 -6.39 -12.54
N ARG A 840 27.96 -5.54 -12.45
CA ARG A 840 28.23 -4.75 -11.24
C ARG A 840 27.21 -3.66 -11.04
N ALA A 841 26.93 -3.38 -9.77
CA ALA A 841 26.08 -2.27 -9.36
C ALA A 841 26.76 -0.92 -9.59
N THR A 842 25.95 0.08 -9.92
CA THR A 842 26.40 1.47 -9.99
C THR A 842 25.39 2.41 -9.36
N THR A 843 25.86 3.37 -8.57
CA THR A 843 25.02 4.44 -8.01
C THR A 843 25.56 5.82 -8.41
N LEU A 844 24.71 6.84 -8.32
CA LEU A 844 25.04 8.22 -8.69
C LEU A 844 24.48 9.14 -7.62
N GLY A 845 25.36 9.86 -6.91
CA GLY A 845 24.98 10.89 -5.95
C GLY A 845 25.58 12.25 -6.34
N PHE A 846 24.80 13.31 -6.16
CA PHE A 846 25.26 14.69 -6.32
C PHE A 846 25.60 15.32 -4.96
N GLY A 847 26.81 15.86 -4.84
CA GLY A 847 27.30 16.49 -3.63
C GLY A 847 26.85 17.96 -3.55
N PRO A 848 26.52 18.48 -2.35
CA PRO A 848 26.60 17.83 -1.05
C PRO A 848 25.37 17.01 -0.64
N ARG A 849 24.28 16.98 -1.43
CA ARG A 849 23.02 16.28 -1.09
C ARG A 849 23.25 14.85 -0.57
N TYR A 850 24.05 14.05 -1.28
CA TYR A 850 24.28 12.65 -0.88
C TYR A 850 24.99 12.50 0.47
N LEU A 851 25.71 13.52 0.95
CA LEU A 851 26.34 13.48 2.27
C LEU A 851 25.29 13.34 3.39
N HIS A 852 24.08 13.85 3.14
CA HIS A 852 22.90 13.75 4.00
C HIS A 852 21.90 12.71 3.44
N SER A 853 22.39 11.73 2.68
CA SER A 853 21.65 10.51 2.33
C SER A 853 22.58 9.30 2.34
N THR A 854 23.06 8.85 1.18
CA THR A 854 23.89 7.64 1.03
C THR A 854 25.29 7.76 1.66
N GLY A 855 25.72 8.97 2.03
CA GLY A 855 26.99 9.26 2.66
C GLY A 855 27.24 8.50 3.96
N GLN A 856 26.19 8.16 4.72
CA GLN A 856 26.27 7.27 5.88
C GLN A 856 26.73 5.87 5.45
N LEU A 857 26.05 5.26 4.48
CA LEU A 857 26.39 3.95 3.94
C LEU A 857 27.80 3.90 3.33
N HIS A 858 28.22 4.94 2.62
CA HIS A 858 29.55 4.98 2.00
C HIS A 858 30.69 4.90 3.03
N LYS A 859 30.43 5.37 4.26
CA LYS A 859 31.43 5.45 5.34
C LYS A 859 31.26 4.34 6.36
N GLY A 860 30.04 4.11 6.82
CA GLY A 860 29.70 3.11 7.83
C GLY A 860 29.39 1.72 7.29
N GLY A 861 29.10 1.59 5.98
CA GLY A 861 28.69 0.34 5.35
C GLY A 861 29.83 -0.61 4.95
N PRO A 862 29.54 -1.67 4.19
CA PRO A 862 30.52 -2.69 3.80
C PRO A 862 31.60 -2.12 2.86
N ASP A 863 32.82 -2.66 2.92
CA ASP A 863 33.94 -2.28 2.03
C ASP A 863 33.89 -2.91 0.64
N ARG A 864 32.73 -2.77 -0.01
CA ARG A 864 32.41 -3.42 -1.29
C ARG A 864 32.09 -2.39 -2.37
N SER A 865 32.83 -1.28 -2.36
CA SER A 865 32.62 -0.18 -3.29
C SER A 865 33.93 0.45 -3.73
N VAL A 866 33.98 0.84 -5.00
CA VAL A 866 34.99 1.75 -5.55
C VAL A 866 34.30 3.09 -5.80
N TYR A 867 34.89 4.18 -5.32
CA TYR A 867 34.30 5.52 -5.41
C TYR A 867 35.03 6.37 -6.45
N LEU A 868 34.27 6.94 -7.38
CA LEU A 868 34.73 7.95 -8.34
C LEU A 868 34.10 9.28 -7.98
N MET A 869 34.85 10.14 -7.29
CA MET A 869 34.41 11.47 -6.91
C MET A 869 34.86 12.48 -7.95
N VAL A 870 33.93 13.07 -8.71
CA VAL A 870 34.26 14.02 -9.77
C VAL A 870 33.97 15.45 -9.34
N THR A 871 34.96 16.34 -9.52
CA THR A 871 34.92 17.76 -9.13
C THR A 871 35.45 18.61 -10.29
N ALA A 872 35.10 19.89 -10.35
CA ALA A 872 35.75 20.87 -11.23
C ALA A 872 35.83 22.25 -10.57
N GLU A 873 36.66 23.12 -11.13
CA GLU A 873 36.61 24.56 -10.81
C GLU A 873 35.30 25.15 -11.38
N PRO A 874 34.49 25.87 -10.58
CA PRO A 874 33.21 26.39 -11.06
C PRO A 874 33.40 27.53 -12.08
N ASP A 875 32.42 27.73 -12.96
CA ASP A 875 32.45 28.83 -13.95
C ASP A 875 32.17 30.18 -13.29
N THR A 876 31.42 30.18 -12.19
CA THR A 876 31.04 31.33 -11.37
C THR A 876 31.32 31.05 -9.90
N ASP A 877 31.74 32.09 -9.17
CA ASP A 877 31.90 32.02 -7.73
C ASP A 877 31.52 33.36 -7.10
N PHE A 878 31.04 33.31 -5.86
CA PHE A 878 30.59 34.49 -5.12
C PHE A 878 30.75 34.29 -3.62
N ASP A 879 30.93 35.40 -2.92
CA ASP A 879 31.11 35.45 -1.47
C ASP A 879 29.91 34.86 -0.74
N LEU A 880 30.18 34.19 0.37
CA LEU A 880 29.16 33.69 1.28
C LEU A 880 28.91 34.78 2.35
N PRO A 881 27.72 35.40 2.41
CA PRO A 881 27.48 36.53 3.28
C PRO A 881 27.80 36.25 4.75
N GLY A 882 28.50 37.18 5.40
CA GLY A 882 28.92 37.03 6.80
C GLY A 882 30.05 36.02 7.04
N LYS A 883 30.67 35.44 6.00
CA LYS A 883 31.85 34.57 6.10
C LYS A 883 32.99 35.07 5.21
N GLU A 884 34.22 34.73 5.59
CA GLU A 884 35.44 35.03 4.81
C GLU A 884 35.74 33.96 3.75
N ILE A 885 34.71 33.35 3.15
CA ILE A 885 34.82 32.31 2.12
C ILE A 885 33.78 32.52 1.02
N THR A 886 33.99 31.90 -0.15
CA THR A 886 33.00 31.83 -1.24
C THR A 886 32.22 30.51 -1.22
N PHE A 887 31.15 30.43 -2.01
CA PHE A 887 30.44 29.17 -2.23
C PHE A 887 31.32 28.11 -2.90
N GLY A 888 32.18 28.49 -3.84
CA GLY A 888 33.16 27.61 -4.47
C GLY A 888 34.12 27.00 -3.45
N ILE A 889 34.62 27.80 -2.50
CA ILE A 889 35.47 27.30 -1.40
C ILE A 889 34.71 26.35 -0.48
N LEU A 890 33.46 26.67 -0.09
CA LEU A 890 32.62 25.77 0.71
C LEU A 890 32.40 24.43 -0.02
N HIS A 891 31.97 24.49 -1.28
CA HIS A 891 31.70 23.32 -2.11
C HIS A 891 32.95 22.44 -2.29
N ARG A 892 34.10 23.07 -2.54
CA ARG A 892 35.39 22.37 -2.66
C ARG A 892 35.84 21.77 -1.33
N ALA A 893 35.65 22.47 -0.22
CA ALA A 893 35.97 21.97 1.12
C ALA A 893 35.11 20.74 1.47
N GLN A 894 33.82 20.73 1.10
CA GLN A 894 32.95 19.57 1.26
C GLN A 894 33.45 18.35 0.47
N ALA A 895 33.81 18.53 -0.80
CA ALA A 895 34.35 17.47 -1.64
C ALA A 895 35.67 16.89 -1.10
N ILE A 896 36.63 17.77 -0.75
CA ILE A 896 37.92 17.34 -0.17
C ILE A 896 37.69 16.65 1.18
N GLY A 897 36.83 17.21 2.03
CA GLY A 897 36.51 16.66 3.35
C GLY A 897 35.90 15.26 3.24
N ASP A 898 35.01 15.03 2.29
CA ASP A 898 34.42 13.71 2.04
C ASP A 898 35.42 12.71 1.48
N LEU A 899 36.25 13.10 0.49
CA LEU A 899 37.32 12.24 -0.03
C LEU A 899 38.29 11.84 1.09
N GLN A 900 38.71 12.79 1.93
CA GLN A 900 39.57 12.51 3.08
C GLN A 900 38.88 11.62 4.13
N ALA A 901 37.56 11.70 4.29
CA ALA A 901 36.81 10.81 5.18
C ALA A 901 36.85 9.36 4.65
N LEU A 902 36.58 9.18 3.36
CA LEU A 902 36.64 7.87 2.69
C LEU A 902 38.05 7.27 2.75
N LEU A 903 39.08 8.03 2.38
CA LEU A 903 40.47 7.56 2.41
C LEU A 903 40.95 7.24 3.82
N GLY A 904 40.56 8.05 4.81
CA GLY A 904 40.88 7.83 6.22
C GLY A 904 40.26 6.55 6.79
N LEU A 905 39.16 6.06 6.21
CA LEU A 905 38.53 4.78 6.52
C LEU A 905 39.09 3.61 5.69
N GLY A 906 40.07 3.87 4.82
CA GLY A 906 40.65 2.85 3.96
C GLY A 906 39.83 2.51 2.72
N ARG A 907 38.82 3.29 2.37
CA ARG A 907 37.98 3.05 1.19
C ARG A 907 38.77 3.23 -0.10
N ARG A 908 38.41 2.45 -1.12
CA ARG A 908 38.92 2.56 -2.50
C ARG A 908 38.28 3.77 -3.19
N ALA A 909 38.72 4.97 -2.85
CA ALA A 909 38.17 6.22 -3.35
C ALA A 909 39.18 7.00 -4.20
N TYR A 910 38.70 7.55 -5.31
CA TYR A 910 39.49 8.34 -6.25
C TYR A 910 38.82 9.68 -6.51
N GLY A 911 39.54 10.76 -6.23
CA GLY A 911 39.10 12.11 -6.56
C GLY A 911 39.55 12.48 -7.96
N ILE A 912 38.63 12.64 -8.90
CA ILE A 912 38.86 13.11 -10.25
C ILE A 912 38.56 14.60 -10.29
N HIS A 913 39.57 15.43 -10.49
CA HIS A 913 39.40 16.87 -10.61
C HIS A 913 39.65 17.31 -12.04
N LEU A 914 38.64 17.95 -12.61
CA LEU A 914 38.62 18.48 -13.97
C LEU A 914 38.94 19.98 -13.95
N ASP A 915 39.64 20.43 -14.98
CA ASP A 915 39.95 21.84 -15.20
C ASP A 915 38.72 22.74 -15.48
N SER A 916 37.60 22.15 -15.90
CA SER A 916 36.33 22.84 -16.14
C SER A 916 35.15 21.86 -15.98
N PRO A 917 33.96 22.32 -15.55
CA PRO A 917 32.76 21.48 -15.44
C PRO A 917 32.35 20.89 -16.79
N HIS A 918 32.63 21.58 -17.91
CA HIS A 918 32.31 21.11 -19.25
C HIS A 918 33.14 19.89 -19.68
N ARG A 919 34.29 19.64 -19.03
CA ARG A 919 35.17 18.50 -19.31
C ARG A 919 34.55 17.16 -18.91
N ILE A 920 33.49 17.16 -18.08
CA ILE A 920 32.80 15.94 -17.65
C ILE A 920 32.34 15.07 -18.83
N ARG A 921 31.96 15.71 -19.94
CA ARG A 921 31.59 15.02 -21.17
C ARG A 921 32.75 14.17 -21.68
N ASP A 922 33.89 14.80 -21.90
CA ASP A 922 35.06 14.18 -22.52
C ASP A 922 35.59 13.07 -21.59
N PHE A 923 35.60 13.32 -20.28
CA PHE A 923 35.96 12.34 -19.26
C PHE A 923 35.04 11.11 -19.27
N MET A 924 33.72 11.30 -19.34
CA MET A 924 32.76 10.19 -19.39
C MET A 924 32.85 9.41 -20.71
N ASP A 925 33.18 10.08 -21.81
CA ASP A 925 33.41 9.42 -23.11
C ASP A 925 34.70 8.57 -23.08
N SER A 926 35.78 9.05 -22.45
CA SER A 926 37.00 8.26 -22.19
C SER A 926 36.71 7.06 -21.28
N LEU A 927 35.98 7.26 -20.18
CA LEU A 927 35.59 6.17 -19.28
C LEU A 927 34.76 5.11 -20.00
N HIS A 928 33.80 5.54 -20.83
CA HIS A 928 33.02 4.63 -21.67
C HIS A 928 33.93 3.82 -22.62
N ALA A 929 34.88 4.45 -23.30
CA ALA A 929 35.79 3.77 -24.20
C ALA A 929 36.66 2.72 -23.48
N VAL A 930 37.16 3.03 -22.29
CA VAL A 930 37.93 2.10 -21.45
C VAL A 930 37.07 0.89 -21.08
N ILE A 931 35.84 1.09 -20.60
CA ILE A 931 34.94 0.00 -20.23
C ILE A 931 34.61 -0.89 -21.43
N ASP A 932 34.43 -0.31 -22.61
CA ASP A 932 34.13 -1.06 -23.83
C ASP A 932 35.31 -1.96 -24.26
N GLN A 933 36.55 -1.54 -24.00
CA GLN A 933 37.76 -2.29 -24.34
C GLN A 933 38.20 -3.31 -23.28
N LEU A 934 37.88 -3.06 -22.00
CA LEU A 934 38.26 -3.96 -20.91
C LEU A 934 37.60 -5.34 -21.07
N PRO A 935 38.29 -6.47 -20.80
CA PRO A 935 37.65 -7.78 -20.77
C PRO A 935 36.59 -7.88 -19.67
N ALA A 936 35.48 -8.60 -19.91
CA ALA A 936 34.40 -8.73 -18.92
C ALA A 936 34.79 -9.49 -17.64
N LYS A 937 35.97 -10.12 -17.61
CA LYS A 937 36.56 -10.73 -16.40
C LYS A 937 37.42 -9.75 -15.60
N VAL A 938 37.80 -8.63 -16.22
CA VAL A 938 38.59 -7.54 -15.62
C VAL A 938 37.65 -6.46 -15.05
N LEU A 939 36.46 -6.31 -15.64
CA LEU A 939 35.30 -5.61 -15.04
C LEU A 939 34.47 -6.56 -14.15
#